data_AF-A0A178WFN3-F1
#
_entry.id   AF-A0A178WFN3-F1
#
_cell.length_a   1.000
_cell.length_b   1.000
_cell.length_c   1.000
_cell.angle_alpha   90.00
_cell.angle_beta   90.00
_cell.angle_gamma   90.00
#
_symmetry.space_group_name_H-M   'P 1'
#
loop_
_entity.id
_entity.type
_entity.pdbx_description
1 polymer ?
#
loop_
_entity_poly.entity_id
_entity_poly.type
_entity_poly.pdbx_seq_one_letter_code
_entity_poly.pdbx_strand_id
1 'polypeptide(L)'
;MNVRDEGKTTAEKHGGGEENKSPENKWRFNSPLAQVSLMGFVCFCCPGMFNALSGMGGGGQVDPTAANNANTAVYTAFTVFGLLGGGFYNVLGPRLTLAAGCSTYVLYAGSFLYYNHHHHQAFAIVAGALLGCGAGLLWAGEGAVMTSYPPPHRKGTYIALFWSIFNLGGVIGGLIPFILNYQRSSAASVNDSTYIAFMCFMFAGVLLSFGILPATSVIRNDGSRCSAVKYSRPSTEAAAVLRLFLDRKMLLIVPAAWASNFFYSYQFNNVNGLLFNLRTRGFNNVFYWGAQMAGSIAIGYVMDFSFKSRRARGFTGISLVAVIGTIIWAGGLANQHGYSLDKLPEKKLDFKDSGIEFAGPFVLYMSYGLLDAMYQSMVYWLIGALADDSQTLSRYSGFYKGVQSAGAAVAWQVDTRKVPLMSQLIVNWSLTTTAHTDSMETKQSIPLLMPYKMGPFNLSHRVVLAPLTRSRSYGNIPQPNAKLYYTQRTTPGGLLISESCVVSETSLGYPDIPGLWNRDQVEAWKPIVDAVHSKGGIFFCQIWHGGRVFHQDQPNGEAPVSSTDKPLMCKNMYGGQFKPPRRLRSDELPAIVNDFRIAARNAIEAGFDGVEVHGAHGYLIDQFLKDKVNDRSDQYGGLHGVRRLESRSIRALPGASYEQAWHGVVYGHMVEPRMKTLEGIFECTESLTPMRKAFKGTFIVAGGYSREDGNKAVEEGRTDLVAYGRPFLANPDLTRRFELNEPLNRYDRSTFYTSDPVVGYTDYPFLETTDTTTA
;
A
#
# COMPACT_ATOMS: atom_id res chain seq x y z
N MET A 1 35.76 -68.83 -2.59
CA MET A 1 35.97 -67.96 -3.76
C MET A 1 34.80 -66.97 -3.84
N ASN A 2 35.08 -65.73 -3.44
CA ASN A 2 34.43 -64.41 -3.68
C ASN A 2 32.89 -64.33 -3.71
N VAL A 3 32.20 -63.81 -2.68
CA VAL A 3 32.11 -62.41 -2.15
C VAL A 3 31.33 -61.45 -3.08
N ARG A 4 30.14 -61.04 -2.63
CA ARG A 4 29.72 -59.61 -2.54
C ARG A 4 28.49 -59.45 -1.63
N ASP A 5 28.68 -58.53 -0.70
CA ASP A 5 27.90 -58.23 0.49
C ASP A 5 26.68 -57.31 0.27
N GLU A 6 25.88 -57.29 1.34
CA GLU A 6 24.59 -56.68 1.62
C GLU A 6 24.48 -55.15 1.48
N GLY A 7 23.23 -54.67 1.45
CA GLY A 7 22.91 -53.25 1.64
C GLY A 7 21.41 -52.98 1.78
N LYS A 8 20.79 -53.37 2.90
CA LYS A 8 19.51 -52.84 3.38
C LYS A 8 19.69 -51.35 3.73
N THR A 9 18.89 -50.46 3.17
CA THR A 9 18.87 -49.04 3.59
C THR A 9 17.68 -48.79 4.50
N THR A 10 18.00 -48.48 5.75
CA THR A 10 17.12 -48.07 6.84
C THR A 10 16.55 -46.67 6.63
N ALA A 11 15.31 -46.48 7.09
CA ALA A 11 14.67 -45.19 7.23
C ALA A 11 15.43 -44.30 8.23
N GLU A 12 15.96 -43.17 7.74
CA GLU A 12 16.50 -42.10 8.58
C GLU A 12 15.48 -40.96 8.73
N LYS A 13 15.20 -40.65 10.00
CA LYS A 13 14.56 -39.42 10.47
C LYS A 13 15.27 -38.20 9.86
N HIS A 14 14.56 -37.38 9.10
CA HIS A 14 15.01 -36.01 8.83
C HIS A 14 14.84 -35.18 10.11
N GLY A 15 15.91 -35.15 10.90
CA GLY A 15 16.15 -34.12 11.90
C GLY A 15 16.24 -32.75 11.24
N GLY A 16 15.92 -31.71 12.01
CA GLY A 16 16.04 -30.32 11.57
C GLY A 16 17.43 -30.04 11.03
N GLY A 17 17.51 -29.81 9.72
CA GLY A 17 18.66 -29.15 9.13
C GLY A 17 18.61 -27.68 9.51
N GLU A 18 19.41 -27.30 10.50
CA GLU A 18 20.00 -25.97 10.50
C GLU A 18 20.73 -25.83 9.16
N GLU A 19 20.13 -25.06 8.23
CA GLU A 19 20.81 -24.65 7.02
C GLU A 19 22.12 -23.98 7.40
N ASN A 20 23.19 -24.64 6.99
CA ASN A 20 24.56 -24.21 7.10
C ASN A 20 24.73 -22.87 6.33
N LYS A 21 24.39 -21.75 6.97
CA LYS A 21 24.64 -20.41 6.45
C LYS A 21 26.16 -20.24 6.38
N SER A 22 26.69 -20.33 5.17
CA SER A 22 28.03 -19.83 4.88
C SER A 22 28.16 -18.40 5.44
N PRO A 23 29.33 -18.00 5.92
CA PRO A 23 29.53 -16.65 6.42
C PRO A 23 29.34 -15.67 5.25
N GLU A 24 28.14 -15.09 5.14
CA GLU A 24 27.82 -14.17 4.05
C GLU A 24 28.80 -13.01 4.09
N ASN A 25 29.56 -12.87 3.01
CA ASN A 25 30.46 -11.75 2.81
C ASN A 25 29.64 -10.45 2.93
N LYS A 26 29.82 -9.71 4.04
CA LYS A 26 28.98 -8.54 4.39
C LYS A 26 28.99 -7.42 3.34
N TRP A 27 29.93 -7.48 2.38
CA TRP A 27 30.17 -6.48 1.35
C TRP A 27 29.90 -7.03 -0.05
N ARG A 28 28.64 -7.25 -0.38
CA ARG A 28 28.20 -7.55 -1.76
C ARG A 28 27.88 -6.27 -2.51
N PHE A 29 28.46 -6.08 -3.69
CA PHE A 29 28.17 -4.91 -4.53
C PHE A 29 26.69 -4.81 -4.92
N ASN A 30 26.01 -5.96 -5.11
CA ASN A 30 24.59 -6.02 -5.40
C ASN A 30 23.68 -5.99 -4.16
N SER A 31 24.20 -5.58 -2.99
CA SER A 31 23.40 -5.37 -1.78
C SER A 31 22.80 -3.97 -1.74
N PRO A 32 21.66 -3.77 -1.05
CA PRO A 32 21.11 -2.44 -0.80
C PRO A 32 22.10 -1.51 -0.10
N LEU A 33 22.95 -2.05 0.79
CA LEU A 33 23.93 -1.25 1.54
C LEU A 33 24.97 -0.63 0.60
N ALA A 34 25.56 -1.44 -0.28
CA ALA A 34 26.54 -0.97 -1.25
C ALA A 34 25.92 0.05 -2.23
N GLN A 35 24.70 -0.21 -2.72
CA GLN A 35 24.05 0.65 -3.72
C GLN A 35 23.59 1.99 -3.13
N VAL A 36 23.05 2.02 -1.91
CA VAL A 36 22.66 3.27 -1.23
C VAL A 36 23.88 4.06 -0.81
N SER A 37 24.95 3.42 -0.33
CA SER A 37 26.22 4.11 -0.06
C SER A 37 26.82 4.72 -1.33
N LEU A 38 26.81 3.98 -2.44
CA LEU A 38 27.29 4.49 -3.74
C LEU A 38 26.45 5.69 -4.19
N MET A 39 25.13 5.64 -4.04
CA MET A 39 24.25 6.79 -4.31
C MET A 39 24.60 7.98 -3.41
N GLY A 40 24.90 7.74 -2.13
CA GLY A 40 25.40 8.76 -1.21
C GLY A 40 26.68 9.43 -1.70
N PHE A 41 27.65 8.66 -2.19
CA PHE A 41 28.89 9.20 -2.77
C PHE A 41 28.66 9.96 -4.08
N VAL A 42 27.76 9.50 -4.94
CA VAL A 42 27.34 10.26 -6.14
C VAL A 42 26.78 11.62 -5.73
N CYS A 43 25.89 11.63 -4.73
CA CYS A 43 25.28 12.87 -4.24
C CYS A 43 26.27 13.77 -3.48
N PHE A 44 27.23 13.20 -2.76
CA PHE A 44 28.36 13.92 -2.17
C PHE A 44 29.18 14.66 -3.25
N CYS A 45 29.51 13.97 -4.34
CA CYS A 45 30.33 14.51 -5.43
C CYS A 45 29.62 15.58 -6.28
N CYS A 46 28.31 15.45 -6.50
CA CYS A 46 27.54 16.36 -7.36
C CYS A 46 26.76 17.40 -6.53
N PRO A 47 25.54 17.12 -6.03
CA PRO A 47 24.82 18.01 -5.12
C PRO A 47 25.62 18.52 -3.92
N GLY A 48 26.47 17.71 -3.29
CA GLY A 48 27.26 18.12 -2.14
C GLY A 48 28.29 19.20 -2.49
N MET A 49 28.93 19.09 -3.66
CA MET A 49 29.82 20.14 -4.17
C MET A 49 29.05 21.38 -4.66
N PHE A 50 27.82 21.22 -5.16
CA PHE A 50 26.94 22.36 -5.43
C PHE A 50 26.56 23.11 -4.15
N ASN A 51 26.25 22.38 -3.07
CA ASN A 51 26.00 22.96 -1.75
C ASN A 51 27.25 23.64 -1.20
N ALA A 52 28.44 23.05 -1.40
CA ALA A 52 29.71 23.68 -1.06
C ALA A 52 29.91 25.01 -1.80
N LEU A 53 29.67 25.03 -3.12
CA LEU A 53 29.79 26.23 -3.95
C LEU A 53 28.79 27.32 -3.52
N SER A 54 27.56 26.92 -3.23
CA SER A 54 26.50 27.83 -2.76
C SER A 54 26.76 28.35 -1.35
N GLY A 55 27.32 27.51 -0.46
CA GLY A 55 27.65 27.83 0.93
C GLY A 55 28.76 28.86 1.09
N MET A 56 29.55 29.13 0.04
CA MET A 56 30.53 30.22 -0.01
C MET A 56 29.88 31.61 -0.23
N GLY A 57 28.60 31.65 -0.60
CA GLY A 57 27.87 32.88 -0.95
C GLY A 57 28.10 33.29 -2.40
N GLY A 58 27.02 33.70 -3.10
CA GLY A 58 27.10 34.17 -4.48
C GLY A 58 27.70 33.19 -5.49
N GLY A 59 27.71 31.88 -5.21
CA GLY A 59 28.38 30.87 -6.05
C GLY A 59 29.91 31.02 -6.08
N GLY A 60 30.50 31.63 -5.05
CA GLY A 60 31.91 31.99 -4.99
C GLY A 60 32.25 33.34 -5.62
N GLN A 61 31.25 34.16 -5.93
CA GLN A 61 31.42 35.49 -6.54
C GLN A 61 31.17 36.62 -5.55
N VAL A 62 31.80 37.77 -5.80
CA VAL A 62 31.63 38.99 -4.98
C VAL A 62 30.25 39.62 -5.19
N ASP A 63 29.73 39.63 -6.43
CA ASP A 63 28.36 40.02 -6.75
C ASP A 63 27.45 38.76 -6.82
N PRO A 64 26.48 38.61 -5.90
CA PRO A 64 25.61 37.44 -5.87
C PRO A 64 24.51 37.45 -6.94
N THR A 65 24.32 38.54 -7.69
CA THR A 65 23.21 38.70 -8.64
C THR A 65 23.18 37.61 -9.70
N ALA A 66 24.33 37.29 -10.29
CA ALA A 66 24.44 36.22 -11.28
C ALA A 66 24.07 34.84 -10.70
N ALA A 67 24.48 34.55 -9.47
CA ALA A 67 24.16 33.29 -8.79
C ALA A 67 22.68 33.20 -8.38
N ASN A 68 22.06 34.30 -7.95
CA ASN A 68 20.64 34.33 -7.61
C ASN A 68 19.75 34.10 -8.84
N ASN A 69 20.09 34.73 -9.96
CA ASN A 69 19.40 34.53 -11.24
C ASN A 69 19.57 33.09 -11.74
N ALA A 70 20.78 32.53 -11.64
CA ALA A 70 21.06 31.15 -12.00
C ALA A 70 20.27 30.15 -11.12
N ASN A 71 20.26 30.33 -9.80
CA ASN A 71 19.48 29.49 -8.88
C ASN A 71 17.97 29.59 -9.12
N THR A 72 17.45 30.77 -9.46
CA THR A 72 16.04 30.91 -9.86
C THR A 72 15.74 30.06 -11.10
N ALA A 73 16.64 30.05 -12.09
CA ALA A 73 16.51 29.19 -13.26
C ALA A 73 16.63 27.69 -12.90
N VAL A 74 17.52 27.31 -11.99
CA VAL A 74 17.66 25.93 -11.47
C VAL A 74 16.33 25.44 -10.90
N TYR A 75 15.76 26.12 -9.91
CA TYR A 75 14.55 25.63 -9.23
C TYR A 75 13.29 25.70 -10.12
N THR A 76 13.23 26.65 -11.06
CA THR A 76 12.14 26.72 -12.04
C THR A 76 12.16 25.51 -12.98
N ALA A 77 13.32 25.18 -13.55
CA ALA A 77 13.46 24.00 -14.40
C ALA A 77 13.32 22.70 -13.60
N PHE A 78 13.84 22.65 -12.38
CA PHE A 78 13.73 21.50 -11.48
C PHE A 78 12.27 21.23 -11.09
N THR A 79 11.42 22.25 -10.96
CA THR A 79 9.99 22.04 -10.73
C THR A 79 9.36 21.15 -11.81
N VAL A 80 9.67 21.43 -13.08
CA VAL A 80 9.12 20.66 -14.21
C VAL A 80 9.78 19.29 -14.31
N PHE A 81 11.12 19.24 -14.31
CA PHE A 81 11.85 18.00 -14.51
C PHE A 81 11.87 17.08 -13.29
N GLY A 82 11.58 17.60 -12.09
CA GLY A 82 11.29 16.79 -10.91
C GLY A 82 10.05 15.93 -11.12
N LEU A 83 8.95 16.53 -11.59
CA LEU A 83 7.70 15.81 -11.90
C LEU A 83 7.91 14.74 -12.98
N LEU A 84 8.72 15.05 -14.01
CA LEU A 84 9.01 14.14 -15.12
C LEU A 84 10.10 13.12 -14.80
N GLY A 85 10.94 13.38 -13.79
CA GLY A 85 12.16 12.62 -13.51
C GLY A 85 11.89 11.15 -13.21
N GLY A 86 10.80 10.85 -12.50
CA GLY A 86 10.37 9.46 -12.26
C GLY A 86 10.05 8.73 -13.56
N GLY A 87 9.42 9.41 -14.52
CA GLY A 87 9.16 8.87 -15.86
C GLY A 87 10.43 8.58 -16.64
N PHE A 88 11.39 9.51 -16.65
CA PHE A 88 12.71 9.28 -17.26
C PHE A 88 13.46 8.11 -16.63
N TYR A 89 13.45 8.02 -15.30
CA TYR A 89 14.02 6.89 -14.57
C TYR A 89 13.38 5.55 -14.98
N ASN A 90 12.07 5.53 -15.14
CA ASN A 90 11.31 4.33 -15.52
C ASN A 90 11.50 3.92 -17.00
N VAL A 91 11.90 4.85 -17.87
CA VAL A 91 12.14 4.62 -19.31
C VAL A 91 13.60 4.29 -19.58
N LEU A 92 14.53 5.09 -19.08
CA LEU A 92 15.97 5.01 -19.38
C LEU A 92 16.74 4.15 -18.37
N GLY A 93 16.15 3.87 -17.20
CA GLY A 93 16.80 3.18 -16.09
C GLY A 93 17.72 4.09 -15.26
N PRO A 94 18.22 3.59 -14.11
CA PRO A 94 18.99 4.39 -13.16
C PRO A 94 20.29 4.94 -13.74
N ARG A 95 21.06 4.13 -14.49
CA ARG A 95 22.40 4.52 -14.95
C ARG A 95 22.38 5.75 -15.85
N LEU A 96 21.60 5.69 -16.92
CA LEU A 96 21.52 6.79 -17.89
C LEU A 96 20.87 8.03 -17.27
N THR A 97 19.82 7.85 -16.47
CA THR A 97 19.11 8.95 -15.81
C THR A 97 20.03 9.70 -14.84
N LEU A 98 20.77 8.96 -13.99
CA LEU A 98 21.68 9.55 -13.01
C LEU A 98 22.91 10.17 -13.67
N ALA A 99 23.51 9.51 -14.67
CA ALA A 99 24.67 10.04 -15.38
C ALA A 99 24.33 11.35 -16.13
N ALA A 100 23.19 11.36 -16.83
CA ALA A 100 22.67 12.57 -17.47
C ALA A 100 22.44 13.68 -16.43
N GLY A 101 21.77 13.36 -15.32
CA GLY A 101 21.53 14.31 -14.23
C GLY A 101 22.82 14.90 -13.63
N CYS A 102 23.76 14.04 -13.25
CA CYS A 102 25.03 14.45 -12.63
C CYS A 102 25.90 15.32 -13.56
N SER A 103 25.90 15.05 -14.87
CA SER A 103 26.74 15.78 -15.83
C SER A 103 26.46 17.28 -15.87
N THR A 104 25.23 17.69 -15.56
CA THR A 104 24.81 19.10 -15.56
C THR A 104 25.44 19.90 -14.42
N TYR A 105 25.84 19.26 -13.32
CA TYR A 105 26.52 19.91 -12.18
C TYR A 105 27.92 20.42 -12.59
N VAL A 106 28.64 19.63 -13.40
CA VAL A 106 29.96 20.00 -13.92
C VAL A 106 29.85 21.27 -14.78
N LEU A 107 28.84 21.34 -15.64
CA LEU A 107 28.58 22.50 -16.49
C LEU A 107 28.27 23.75 -15.67
N TYR A 108 27.47 23.61 -14.61
CA TYR A 108 27.14 24.71 -13.70
C TYR A 108 28.38 25.29 -13.02
N ALA A 109 29.25 24.44 -12.44
CA ALA A 109 30.50 24.91 -11.85
C ALA A 109 31.41 25.59 -12.89
N GLY A 110 31.52 25.02 -14.10
CA GLY A 110 32.27 25.60 -15.21
C GLY A 110 31.73 26.96 -15.67
N SER A 111 30.43 27.21 -15.52
CA SER A 111 29.83 28.51 -15.87
C SER A 111 30.29 29.65 -14.96
N PHE A 112 30.56 29.37 -13.68
CA PHE A 112 31.11 30.36 -12.76
C PHE A 112 32.61 30.57 -12.96
N LEU A 113 33.34 29.53 -13.36
CA LEU A 113 34.73 29.69 -13.80
C LEU A 113 34.79 30.64 -15.01
N TYR A 114 33.93 30.46 -16.00
CA TYR A 114 33.81 31.38 -17.14
C TYR A 114 33.41 32.80 -16.69
N TYR A 115 32.44 32.90 -15.78
CA TYR A 115 32.01 34.19 -15.23
C TYR A 115 33.14 34.93 -14.52
N ASN A 116 34.08 34.22 -13.89
CA ASN A 116 35.24 34.81 -13.20
C ASN A 116 36.14 35.62 -14.16
N HIS A 117 36.21 35.24 -15.44
CA HIS A 117 37.05 35.89 -16.45
C HIS A 117 36.30 36.87 -17.36
N HIS A 118 35.01 36.64 -17.60
CA HIS A 118 34.24 37.37 -18.61
C HIS A 118 33.07 38.19 -18.04
N HIS A 119 32.66 37.95 -16.79
CA HIS A 119 31.57 38.65 -16.09
C HIS A 119 30.21 38.68 -16.84
N HIS A 120 29.97 37.74 -17.76
CA HIS A 120 28.71 37.61 -18.49
C HIS A 120 27.78 36.58 -17.83
N GLN A 121 26.63 37.03 -17.34
CA GLN A 121 25.71 36.23 -16.52
C GLN A 121 24.91 35.18 -17.33
N ALA A 122 24.77 35.38 -18.64
CA ALA A 122 23.89 34.57 -19.49
C ALA A 122 24.25 33.07 -19.45
N PHE A 123 25.54 32.74 -19.47
CA PHE A 123 25.99 31.35 -19.42
C PHE A 123 25.66 30.69 -18.08
N ALA A 124 25.83 31.40 -16.96
CA ALA A 124 25.47 30.89 -15.63
C ALA A 124 23.96 30.63 -15.50
N ILE A 125 23.11 31.49 -16.08
CA ILE A 125 21.65 31.31 -16.07
C ILE A 125 21.24 30.09 -16.90
N VAL A 126 21.78 29.94 -18.11
CA VAL A 126 21.50 28.77 -18.98
C VAL A 126 22.01 27.48 -18.35
N ALA A 127 23.23 27.48 -17.80
CA ALA A 127 23.78 26.34 -17.08
C ALA A 127 22.94 26.01 -15.84
N GLY A 128 22.40 27.03 -15.14
CA GLY A 128 21.45 26.86 -14.05
C GLY A 128 20.16 26.16 -14.49
N ALA A 129 19.54 26.60 -15.60
CA ALA A 129 18.35 25.93 -16.13
C ALA A 129 18.62 24.46 -16.49
N LEU A 130 19.74 24.17 -17.15
CA LEU A 130 20.15 22.81 -17.48
C LEU A 130 20.43 21.96 -16.24
N LEU A 131 21.05 22.55 -15.21
CA LEU A 131 21.22 21.93 -13.91
C LEU A 131 19.87 21.62 -13.26
N GLY A 132 18.88 22.51 -13.37
CA GLY A 132 17.52 22.23 -12.89
C GLY A 132 16.90 21.00 -13.56
N CYS A 133 17.06 20.86 -14.88
CA CYS A 133 16.65 19.67 -15.62
C CYS A 133 17.36 18.41 -15.08
N GLY A 134 18.69 18.47 -14.93
CA GLY A 134 19.49 17.35 -14.47
C GLY A 134 19.25 16.97 -12.99
N ALA A 135 19.02 17.96 -12.13
CA ALA A 135 18.65 17.77 -10.73
C ALA A 135 17.29 17.06 -10.60
N GLY A 136 16.33 17.39 -11.48
CA GLY A 136 15.06 16.67 -11.61
C GLY A 136 15.24 15.17 -11.82
N LEU A 137 16.13 14.81 -12.74
CA LEU A 137 16.46 13.40 -13.03
C LEU A 137 17.19 12.73 -11.87
N LEU A 138 18.21 13.42 -11.31
CA LEU A 138 19.04 12.90 -10.24
C LEU A 138 18.21 12.59 -8.99
N TRP A 139 17.43 13.57 -8.51
CA TRP A 139 16.69 13.43 -7.25
C TRP A 139 15.49 12.49 -7.35
N ALA A 140 14.89 12.34 -8.54
CA ALA A 140 13.88 11.30 -8.75
C ALA A 140 14.50 9.89 -8.72
N GLY A 141 15.68 9.71 -9.32
CA GLY A 141 16.40 8.43 -9.31
C GLY A 141 16.99 8.09 -7.94
N GLU A 142 17.53 9.07 -7.23
CA GLU A 142 17.99 8.96 -5.84
C GLU A 142 16.86 8.50 -4.93
N GLY A 143 15.71 9.19 -4.96
CA GLY A 143 14.57 8.85 -4.12
C GLY A 143 14.06 7.43 -4.39
N ALA A 144 14.07 6.98 -5.66
CA ALA A 144 13.74 5.61 -6.02
C ALA A 144 14.73 4.60 -5.39
N VAL A 145 16.03 4.82 -5.50
CA VAL A 145 17.07 3.94 -4.94
C VAL A 145 16.98 3.89 -3.42
N MET A 146 16.85 5.06 -2.77
CA MET A 146 16.83 5.19 -1.32
C MET A 146 15.57 4.57 -0.69
N THR A 147 14.42 4.59 -1.38
CA THR A 147 13.15 4.08 -0.81
C THR A 147 12.79 2.67 -1.24
N SER A 148 13.26 2.19 -2.40
CA SER A 148 12.88 0.87 -2.94
C SER A 148 13.90 -0.25 -2.67
N TYR A 149 15.19 0.07 -2.55
CA TYR A 149 16.24 -0.94 -2.37
C TYR A 149 16.28 -1.49 -0.93
N PRO A 150 16.14 -0.64 0.11
CA PRO A 150 16.14 -1.10 1.49
C PRO A 150 14.99 -2.08 1.78
N PRO A 151 15.16 -2.97 2.78
CA PRO A 151 14.07 -3.80 3.26
C PRO A 151 12.99 -2.92 3.94
N PRO A 152 11.69 -3.29 3.86
CA PRO A 152 10.59 -2.47 4.37
C PRO A 152 10.67 -2.08 5.85
N HIS A 153 11.39 -2.86 6.67
CA HIS A 153 11.53 -2.61 8.09
C HIS A 153 12.72 -1.70 8.45
N ARG A 154 13.62 -1.39 7.51
CA ARG A 154 14.82 -0.54 7.75
C ARG A 154 14.91 0.68 6.84
N LYS A 155 13.81 1.16 6.24
CA LYS A 155 13.87 2.29 5.29
C LYS A 155 14.51 3.53 5.93
N GLY A 156 14.23 3.82 7.20
CA GLY A 156 14.80 4.96 7.92
C GLY A 156 16.32 4.91 8.08
N THR A 157 16.86 3.72 8.34
CA THR A 157 18.30 3.49 8.52
C THR A 157 19.08 3.76 7.23
N TYR A 158 18.53 3.35 6.09
CA TYR A 158 19.18 3.57 4.79
C TYR A 158 19.03 5.02 4.32
N ILE A 159 17.90 5.67 4.63
CA ILE A 159 17.74 7.12 4.45
C ILE A 159 18.81 7.86 5.26
N ALA A 160 19.00 7.51 6.54
CA ALA A 160 20.02 8.11 7.38
C ALA A 160 21.45 7.90 6.86
N LEU A 161 21.75 6.71 6.34
CA LEU A 161 23.04 6.41 5.72
C LEU A 161 23.31 7.32 4.52
N PHE A 162 22.34 7.43 3.61
CA PHE A 162 22.45 8.29 2.43
C PHE A 162 22.67 9.76 2.84
N TRP A 163 21.80 10.29 3.70
CA TRP A 163 21.86 11.67 4.16
C TRP A 163 23.17 12.00 4.87
N SER A 164 23.74 11.04 5.61
CA SER A 164 25.03 11.22 6.28
C SER A 164 26.18 11.37 5.29
N ILE A 165 26.24 10.53 4.25
CA ILE A 165 27.30 10.60 3.23
C ILE A 165 27.14 11.85 2.37
N PHE A 166 25.91 12.15 1.93
CA PHE A 166 25.61 13.33 1.12
C PHE A 166 26.04 14.64 1.81
N ASN A 167 25.65 14.83 3.08
CA ASN A 167 25.92 16.06 3.82
C ASN A 167 27.40 16.28 4.17
N LEU A 168 28.22 15.23 4.12
CA LEU A 168 29.67 15.39 4.26
C LEU A 168 30.23 16.34 3.19
N GLY A 169 29.59 16.43 2.01
CA GLY A 169 29.96 17.38 0.96
C GLY A 169 29.73 18.83 1.40
N GLY A 170 28.62 19.10 2.09
CA GLY A 170 28.31 20.41 2.67
C GLY A 170 29.26 20.77 3.83
N VAL A 171 29.63 19.80 4.67
CA VAL A 171 30.61 19.98 5.75
C VAL A 171 31.97 20.41 5.19
N ILE A 172 32.50 19.68 4.20
CA ILE A 172 33.75 20.02 3.51
C ILE A 172 33.62 21.39 2.82
N GLY A 173 32.48 21.64 2.20
CA GLY A 173 32.14 22.91 1.57
C GLY A 173 32.09 24.11 2.52
N GLY A 174 31.76 23.92 3.79
CA GLY A 174 31.85 24.96 4.82
C GLY A 174 33.26 25.14 5.38
N LEU A 175 34.03 24.05 5.49
CA LEU A 175 35.41 24.08 6.00
C LEU A 175 36.37 24.82 5.07
N ILE A 176 36.26 24.63 3.76
CA ILE A 176 37.12 25.29 2.76
C ILE A 176 37.08 26.83 2.89
N PRO A 177 35.92 27.51 2.78
CA PRO A 177 35.85 28.96 2.94
C PRO A 177 36.18 29.42 4.36
N PHE A 178 35.87 28.64 5.40
CA PHE A 178 36.24 28.97 6.77
C PHE A 178 37.76 29.06 6.93
N ILE A 179 38.50 28.04 6.45
CA ILE A 179 39.96 28.00 6.51
C ILE A 179 40.57 29.11 5.66
N LEU A 180 40.11 29.27 4.42
CA LEU A 180 40.66 30.26 3.49
C LEU A 180 40.39 31.71 3.91
N ASN A 181 39.28 31.96 4.62
CA ASN A 181 38.93 33.29 5.13
C ASN A 181 39.20 33.45 6.63
N TYR A 182 39.91 32.52 7.27
CA TYR A 182 40.18 32.56 8.71
C TYR A 182 40.88 33.87 9.13
N GLN A 183 41.77 34.36 8.27
CA GLN A 183 42.52 35.61 8.46
C GLN A 183 42.03 36.80 7.61
N ARG A 184 41.01 36.63 6.75
CA ARG A 184 40.52 37.67 5.84
C ARG A 184 39.12 38.14 6.25
N SER A 185 38.94 39.46 6.39
CA SER A 185 37.65 40.10 6.66
C SER A 185 37.00 40.75 5.43
N SER A 186 37.71 40.88 4.31
CA SER A 186 37.24 41.49 3.05
C SER A 186 36.84 40.45 2.00
N ALA A 187 35.79 40.74 1.21
CA ALA A 187 35.24 39.83 0.19
C ALA A 187 36.17 39.71 -1.05
N ALA A 188 36.41 38.49 -1.51
CA ALA A 188 37.09 38.18 -2.77
C ALA A 188 36.41 36.98 -3.45
N SER A 189 36.41 36.93 -4.79
CA SER A 189 35.90 35.78 -5.52
C SER A 189 36.80 34.56 -5.32
N VAL A 190 36.20 33.40 -5.49
CA VAL A 190 36.89 32.11 -5.40
C VAL A 190 37.84 31.95 -6.59
N ASN A 191 39.02 31.38 -6.33
CA ASN A 191 40.03 31.18 -7.37
C ASN A 191 39.63 30.07 -8.36
N ASP A 192 40.20 30.12 -9.56
CA ASP A 192 39.91 29.14 -10.62
C ASP A 192 40.20 27.70 -10.20
N SER A 193 41.27 27.49 -9.43
CA SER A 193 41.66 26.18 -8.91
C SER A 193 40.55 25.52 -8.09
N THR A 194 39.76 26.30 -7.34
CA THR A 194 38.64 25.76 -6.56
C THR A 194 37.49 25.32 -7.46
N TYR A 195 37.16 26.10 -8.51
CA TYR A 195 36.14 25.68 -9.49
C TYR A 195 36.56 24.42 -10.24
N ILE A 196 37.82 24.34 -10.67
CA ILE A 196 38.39 23.16 -11.33
C ILE A 196 38.34 21.94 -10.40
N ALA A 197 38.71 22.10 -9.12
CA ALA A 197 38.63 21.03 -8.13
C ALA A 197 37.19 20.49 -7.97
N PHE A 198 36.19 21.37 -7.86
CA PHE A 198 34.79 20.95 -7.79
C PHE A 198 34.33 20.25 -9.07
N MET A 199 34.73 20.74 -10.24
CA MET A 199 34.43 20.09 -11.52
C MET A 199 35.01 18.66 -11.57
N CYS A 200 36.23 18.44 -11.07
CA CYS A 200 36.83 17.11 -10.98
C CYS A 200 36.03 16.18 -10.05
N PHE A 201 35.61 16.65 -8.87
CA PHE A 201 34.76 15.86 -7.97
C PHE A 201 33.40 15.54 -8.60
N MET A 202 32.75 16.52 -9.23
CA MET A 202 31.47 16.34 -9.91
C MET A 202 31.60 15.34 -11.07
N PHE A 203 32.67 15.42 -11.86
CA PHE A 203 32.95 14.46 -12.92
C PHE A 203 33.17 13.04 -12.38
N ALA A 204 33.89 12.88 -11.27
CA ALA A 204 34.01 11.59 -10.59
C ALA A 204 32.63 11.06 -10.16
N GLY A 205 31.73 11.93 -9.68
CA GLY A 205 30.34 11.58 -9.38
C GLY A 205 29.56 11.05 -10.59
N VAL A 206 29.76 11.65 -11.77
CA VAL A 206 29.19 11.15 -13.04
C VAL A 206 29.68 9.72 -13.32
N LEU A 207 30.98 9.46 -13.17
CA LEU A 207 31.54 8.12 -13.38
C LEU A 207 30.98 7.10 -12.37
N LEU A 208 30.87 7.48 -11.10
CA LEU A 208 30.30 6.62 -10.05
C LEU A 208 28.83 6.27 -10.32
N SER A 209 28.06 7.16 -10.94
CA SER A 209 26.64 6.92 -11.25
C SER A 209 26.40 5.72 -12.17
N PHE A 210 27.36 5.38 -13.04
CA PHE A 210 27.28 4.18 -13.88
C PHE A 210 27.34 2.87 -13.08
N GLY A 211 27.89 2.92 -11.86
CA GLY A 211 27.94 1.77 -10.94
C GLY A 211 26.59 1.43 -10.30
N ILE A 212 25.60 2.33 -10.39
CA ILE A 212 24.26 2.07 -9.84
C ILE A 212 23.57 0.96 -10.65
N LEU A 213 23.14 -0.07 -9.94
CA LEU A 213 22.45 -1.21 -10.53
C LEU A 213 20.94 -0.96 -10.63
N PRO A 214 20.24 -1.54 -11.62
CA PRO A 214 18.77 -1.61 -11.64
C PRO A 214 18.23 -2.39 -10.44
N ALA A 215 17.02 -2.05 -10.00
CA ALA A 215 16.36 -2.71 -8.86
C ALA A 215 16.30 -4.25 -9.01
N THR A 216 16.09 -4.76 -10.23
CA THR A 216 16.05 -6.20 -10.55
C THR A 216 17.34 -6.95 -10.22
N SER A 217 18.48 -6.24 -10.22
CA SER A 217 19.81 -6.79 -9.96
C SER A 217 20.22 -6.68 -8.49
N VAL A 218 19.45 -5.97 -7.66
CA VAL A 218 19.74 -5.78 -6.23
C VAL A 218 19.05 -6.86 -5.41
N ILE A 219 19.84 -7.55 -4.58
CA ILE A 219 19.40 -8.67 -3.73
C ILE A 219 19.61 -8.26 -2.28
N ARG A 220 18.53 -8.30 -1.49
CA ARG A 220 18.58 -8.00 -0.05
C ARG A 220 19.23 -9.15 0.72
N ASN A 221 19.66 -8.88 1.95
CA ASN A 221 20.35 -9.87 2.79
C ASN A 221 19.45 -11.07 3.19
N ASP A 222 18.13 -10.97 3.02
CA ASP A 222 17.18 -12.07 3.21
C ASP A 222 16.95 -12.90 1.93
N GLY A 223 17.71 -12.63 0.86
CA GLY A 223 17.55 -13.26 -0.44
C GLY A 223 16.42 -12.70 -1.30
N SER A 224 15.60 -11.78 -0.76
CA SER A 224 14.52 -11.14 -1.53
C SER A 224 15.09 -10.19 -2.59
N ARG A 225 14.45 -10.15 -3.76
CA ARG A 225 14.79 -9.20 -4.83
C ARG A 225 13.93 -7.96 -4.74
N CYS A 226 14.46 -6.82 -5.18
CA CYS A 226 13.64 -5.63 -5.38
C CYS A 226 12.71 -5.85 -6.59
N SER A 227 11.54 -5.19 -6.60
CA SER A 227 10.46 -5.38 -7.57
C SER A 227 10.95 -5.45 -9.03
N ALA A 228 10.35 -6.34 -9.83
CA ALA A 228 10.66 -6.46 -11.25
C ALA A 228 10.25 -5.19 -12.02
N VAL A 229 11.24 -4.43 -12.50
CA VAL A 229 10.99 -3.23 -13.33
C VAL A 229 10.68 -3.69 -14.75
N LYS A 230 9.44 -3.46 -15.21
CA LYS A 230 9.11 -3.48 -16.64
C LYS A 230 9.24 -2.05 -17.16
N TYR A 231 10.25 -1.80 -18.00
CA TYR A 231 10.41 -0.50 -18.65
C TYR A 231 9.10 -0.10 -19.33
N SER A 232 8.64 1.11 -19.02
CA SER A 232 7.34 1.61 -19.45
C SER A 232 7.47 2.55 -20.63
N ARG A 233 6.38 2.67 -21.40
CA ARG A 233 6.35 3.56 -22.56
C ARG A 233 6.22 5.02 -22.08
N PRO A 234 6.82 5.99 -22.79
CA PRO A 234 6.73 7.41 -22.41
C PRO A 234 5.29 7.92 -22.26
N SER A 235 4.37 7.49 -23.11
CA SER A 235 2.95 7.88 -23.02
C SER A 235 2.26 7.35 -21.76
N THR A 236 2.62 6.14 -21.32
CA THR A 236 2.14 5.56 -20.06
C THR A 236 2.66 6.35 -18.85
N GLU A 237 3.94 6.72 -18.87
CA GLU A 237 4.53 7.53 -17.80
C GLU A 237 3.93 8.94 -17.74
N ALA A 238 3.72 9.60 -18.90
CA ALA A 238 3.09 10.91 -18.93
C ALA A 238 1.67 10.89 -18.33
N ALA A 239 0.86 9.89 -18.70
CA ALA A 239 -0.47 9.72 -18.11
C ALA A 239 -0.40 9.40 -16.61
N ALA A 240 0.58 8.60 -16.17
CA ALA A 240 0.77 8.25 -14.77
C ALA A 240 1.17 9.47 -13.93
N VAL A 241 2.08 10.33 -14.42
CA VAL A 241 2.46 11.58 -13.75
C VAL A 241 1.27 12.53 -13.62
N LEU A 242 0.44 12.66 -14.66
CA LEU A 242 -0.78 13.47 -14.59
C LEU A 242 -1.78 12.94 -13.56
N ARG A 243 -1.89 11.62 -13.41
CA ARG A 243 -2.76 11.01 -12.39
C ARG A 243 -2.31 11.28 -10.95
N LEU A 244 -1.03 11.58 -10.70
CA LEU A 244 -0.55 11.92 -9.36
C LEU A 244 -1.22 13.18 -8.79
N PHE A 245 -1.61 14.12 -9.66
CA PHE A 245 -2.36 15.32 -9.25
C PHE A 245 -3.81 15.04 -8.85
N LEU A 246 -4.30 13.83 -9.14
CA LEU A 246 -5.62 13.34 -8.71
C LEU A 246 -5.51 12.32 -7.57
N ASP A 247 -4.29 11.90 -7.21
CA ASP A 247 -4.07 10.92 -6.15
C ASP A 247 -4.17 11.61 -4.78
N ARG A 248 -5.19 11.20 -4.01
CA ARG A 248 -5.43 11.74 -2.66
C ARG A 248 -4.22 11.60 -1.73
N LYS A 249 -3.46 10.51 -1.82
CA LYS A 249 -2.28 10.28 -0.96
C LYS A 249 -1.16 11.27 -1.29
N MET A 250 -0.96 11.56 -2.58
CA MET A 250 0.04 12.52 -3.03
C MET A 250 -0.37 13.96 -2.73
N LEU A 251 -1.67 14.28 -2.85
CA LEU A 251 -2.20 15.59 -2.47
C LEU A 251 -2.00 15.90 -0.99
N LEU A 252 -2.10 14.89 -0.10
CA LEU A 252 -1.78 15.06 1.33
C LEU A 252 -0.29 15.31 1.60
N ILE A 253 0.60 14.91 0.69
CA ILE A 253 2.04 15.19 0.79
C ILE A 253 2.37 16.60 0.28
N VAL A 254 1.52 17.24 -0.53
CA VAL A 254 1.80 18.55 -1.14
C VAL A 254 2.20 19.62 -0.12
N PRO A 255 1.48 19.84 1.01
CA PRO A 255 1.88 20.83 2.00
C PRO A 255 3.28 20.54 2.56
N ALA A 256 3.58 19.26 2.83
CA ALA A 256 4.88 18.85 3.35
C ALA A 256 6.01 18.99 2.32
N ALA A 257 5.72 18.64 1.07
CA ALA A 257 6.64 18.82 -0.05
C ALA A 257 6.95 20.30 -0.27
N TRP A 258 5.93 21.15 -0.26
CA TRP A 258 6.07 22.59 -0.48
C TRP A 258 6.88 23.28 0.62
N ALA A 259 6.62 22.91 1.89
CA ALA A 259 7.35 23.45 3.03
C ALA A 259 8.83 23.03 3.02
N SER A 260 9.13 21.85 2.49
CA SER A 260 10.49 21.37 2.32
C SER A 260 11.26 22.31 1.37
N ASN A 261 12.43 22.79 1.80
CA ASN A 261 13.25 23.84 1.17
C ASN A 261 12.69 25.28 1.17
N PHE A 262 11.42 25.53 1.50
CA PHE A 262 10.88 26.90 1.58
C PHE A 262 11.61 27.72 2.65
N PHE A 263 11.98 27.07 3.77
CA PHE A 263 12.69 27.69 4.89
C PHE A 263 14.17 28.01 4.64
N TYR A 264 14.78 27.53 3.55
CA TYR A 264 16.21 27.76 3.31
C TYR A 264 16.55 29.23 3.11
N SER A 265 15.69 29.98 2.41
CA SER A 265 15.87 31.42 2.22
C SER A 265 15.99 32.14 3.57
N TYR A 266 15.07 31.84 4.49
CA TYR A 266 15.07 32.40 5.84
C TYR A 266 16.29 31.95 6.65
N GLN A 267 16.63 30.67 6.65
CA GLN A 267 17.74 30.15 7.45
C GLN A 267 19.09 30.69 6.96
N PHE A 268 19.34 30.66 5.65
CA PHE A 268 20.62 31.05 5.08
C PHE A 268 20.78 32.56 4.94
N ASN A 269 19.78 33.28 4.43
CA ASN A 269 19.93 34.72 4.17
C ASN A 269 19.60 35.55 5.40
N ASN A 270 18.48 35.26 6.07
CA ASN A 270 18.07 36.04 7.23
C ASN A 270 18.91 35.68 8.46
N VAL A 271 18.87 34.43 8.93
CA VAL A 271 19.59 34.06 10.17
C VAL A 271 21.10 34.07 9.96
N ASN A 272 21.63 33.26 9.03
CA ASN A 272 23.09 33.17 8.86
C ASN A 272 23.67 34.44 8.19
N GLY A 273 22.98 34.99 7.19
CA GLY A 273 23.46 36.11 6.37
C GLY A 273 23.44 37.48 7.05
N LEU A 274 22.37 37.81 7.78
CA LEU A 274 22.23 39.12 8.44
C LEU A 274 22.98 39.17 9.77
N LEU A 275 22.92 38.10 10.58
CA LEU A 275 23.49 38.12 11.93
C LEU A 275 25.00 37.93 11.97
N PHE A 276 25.57 37.12 11.07
CA PHE A 276 26.96 36.69 11.18
C PHE A 276 27.86 37.24 10.07
N ASN A 277 29.14 37.41 10.38
CA ASN A 277 30.14 37.80 9.39
C ASN A 277 30.62 36.63 8.50
N LEU A 278 31.41 36.91 7.47
CA LEU A 278 31.80 35.92 6.46
C LEU A 278 32.49 34.67 7.04
N ARG A 279 33.49 34.82 7.92
CA ARG A 279 34.18 33.66 8.50
C ARG A 279 33.27 32.84 9.41
N THR A 280 32.41 33.50 10.18
CA THR A 280 31.47 32.84 11.09
C THR A 280 30.36 32.11 10.32
N ARG A 281 29.92 32.64 9.17
CA ARG A 281 28.97 31.93 8.29
C ARG A 281 29.52 30.59 7.78
N GLY A 282 30.79 30.56 7.39
CA GLY A 282 31.49 29.33 7.01
C GLY A 282 31.57 28.32 8.15
N PHE A 283 31.94 28.80 9.35
CA PHE A 283 31.94 27.98 10.58
C PHE A 283 30.55 27.41 10.90
N ASN A 284 29.51 28.26 10.90
CA ASN A 284 28.13 27.88 11.16
C ASN A 284 27.64 26.80 10.19
N ASN A 285 28.00 26.89 8.90
CA ASN A 285 27.63 25.90 7.90
C ASN A 285 28.16 24.49 8.21
N VAL A 286 29.38 24.38 8.75
CA VAL A 286 29.96 23.08 9.15
C VAL A 286 29.05 22.38 10.16
N PHE A 287 28.59 23.12 11.18
CA PHE A 287 27.71 22.59 12.22
C PHE A 287 26.27 22.40 11.74
N TYR A 288 25.78 23.24 10.83
CA TYR A 288 24.47 23.06 10.19
C TYR A 288 24.38 21.71 9.46
N TRP A 289 25.36 21.41 8.59
CA TRP A 289 25.40 20.15 7.85
C TRP A 289 25.73 18.95 8.76
N GLY A 290 26.57 19.13 9.78
CA GLY A 290 26.81 18.10 10.80
C GLY A 290 25.54 17.76 11.59
N ALA A 291 24.75 18.78 11.95
CA ALA A 291 23.48 18.60 12.63
C ALA A 291 22.44 17.90 11.75
N GLN A 292 22.46 18.10 10.43
CA GLN A 292 21.64 17.33 9.50
C GLN A 292 21.93 15.82 9.57
N MET A 293 23.20 15.44 9.66
CA MET A 293 23.59 14.03 9.78
C MET A 293 22.99 13.43 11.06
N ALA A 294 23.14 14.12 12.19
CA ALA A 294 22.58 13.69 13.47
C ALA A 294 21.04 13.62 13.44
N GLY A 295 20.38 14.64 12.87
CA GLY A 295 18.93 14.71 12.73
C GLY A 295 18.36 13.55 11.91
N SER A 296 18.98 13.25 10.77
CA SER A 296 18.54 12.13 9.93
C SER A 296 18.74 10.77 10.62
N ILE A 297 19.81 10.58 11.37
CA ILE A 297 20.07 9.35 12.14
C ILE A 297 19.01 9.19 13.25
N ALA A 298 18.74 10.27 14.00
CA ALA A 298 17.79 10.25 15.10
C ALA A 298 16.37 9.90 14.62
N ILE A 299 15.85 10.60 13.60
CA ILE A 299 14.51 10.32 13.08
C ILE A 299 14.45 8.96 12.38
N GLY A 300 15.50 8.57 11.64
CA GLY A 300 15.56 7.29 10.97
C GLY A 300 15.48 6.12 11.95
N TYR A 301 16.14 6.23 13.11
CA TYR A 301 16.06 5.24 14.18
C TYR A 301 14.66 5.16 14.79
N VAL A 302 14.06 6.30 15.14
CA VAL A 302 12.69 6.37 15.69
C VAL A 302 11.69 5.73 14.72
N MET A 303 11.77 6.11 13.44
CA MET A 303 10.86 5.63 12.43
C MET A 303 11.11 4.17 12.03
N ASP A 304 12.24 3.56 12.42
CA ASP A 304 12.51 2.13 12.20
C ASP A 304 12.22 1.23 13.40
N PHE A 305 12.47 1.70 14.63
CA PHE A 305 12.54 0.82 15.79
C PHE A 305 11.60 1.19 16.95
N SER A 306 10.93 2.35 16.94
CA SER A 306 10.15 2.79 18.11
C SER A 306 8.96 1.90 18.48
N PHE A 307 8.27 1.30 17.50
CA PHE A 307 7.07 0.50 17.75
C PHE A 307 6.93 -0.67 16.77
N LYS A 308 6.19 -1.72 17.17
CA LYS A 308 5.90 -2.89 16.30
C LYS A 308 5.03 -2.52 15.09
N SER A 309 4.06 -1.61 15.25
CA SER A 309 3.19 -1.17 14.17
C SER A 309 3.85 -0.10 13.30
N ARG A 310 3.86 -0.30 11.97
CA ARG A 310 4.31 0.70 10.98
C ARG A 310 3.55 2.02 11.13
N ARG A 311 2.25 1.95 11.44
CA ARG A 311 1.41 3.14 11.66
C ARG A 311 1.86 3.91 12.90
N ALA A 312 2.05 3.21 14.03
CA ALA A 312 2.53 3.84 15.26
C ALA A 312 3.91 4.50 15.10
N ARG A 313 4.83 3.85 14.36
CA ARG A 313 6.13 4.42 13.98
C ARG A 313 5.97 5.74 13.20
N GLY A 314 5.08 5.76 12.21
CA GLY A 314 4.79 6.96 11.42
C GLY A 314 4.24 8.12 12.27
N PHE A 315 3.21 7.86 13.09
CA PHE A 315 2.63 8.87 13.98
C PHE A 315 3.63 9.41 15.01
N THR A 316 4.47 8.53 15.56
CA THR A 316 5.51 8.94 16.51
C THR A 316 6.55 9.83 15.83
N GLY A 317 7.01 9.46 14.62
CA GLY A 317 7.93 10.28 13.85
C GLY A 317 7.38 11.67 13.55
N ILE A 318 6.13 11.75 13.07
CA ILE A 318 5.45 13.02 12.77
C ILE A 318 5.30 13.87 14.03
N SER A 319 4.86 13.27 15.14
CA SER A 319 4.68 13.99 16.41
C SER A 319 6.01 14.52 16.95
N LEU A 320 7.08 13.73 16.84
CA LEU A 320 8.41 14.14 17.28
C LEU A 320 8.93 15.32 16.47
N VAL A 321 8.83 15.27 15.14
CA VAL A 321 9.24 16.37 14.24
C VAL A 321 8.39 17.60 14.49
N ALA A 322 7.09 17.45 14.74
CA ALA A 322 6.19 18.56 15.05
C ALA A 322 6.56 19.29 16.35
N VAL A 323 6.84 18.55 17.42
CA VAL A 323 7.24 19.12 18.71
C VAL A 323 8.59 19.82 18.60
N ILE A 324 9.59 19.14 18.06
CA ILE A 324 10.94 19.72 17.89
C ILE A 324 10.88 20.93 16.96
N GLY A 325 10.14 20.84 15.85
CA GLY A 325 9.96 21.94 14.92
C GLY A 325 9.31 23.16 15.57
N THR A 326 8.27 22.96 16.37
CA THR A 326 7.61 24.05 17.11
C THR A 326 8.57 24.73 18.09
N ILE A 327 9.38 23.96 18.82
CA ILE A 327 10.38 24.51 19.76
C ILE A 327 11.42 25.36 19.01
N ILE A 328 11.93 24.86 17.89
CA ILE A 328 12.96 25.54 17.09
C ILE A 328 12.41 26.83 16.48
N TRP A 329 11.21 26.79 15.89
CA TRP A 329 10.57 27.98 15.32
C TRP A 329 10.17 29.01 16.39
N ALA A 330 9.77 28.56 17.59
CA ALA A 330 9.55 29.46 18.73
C ALA A 330 10.86 30.14 19.18
N GLY A 331 11.98 29.40 19.20
CA GLY A 331 13.32 29.98 19.39
C GLY A 331 13.68 30.98 18.28
N GLY A 332 13.30 30.67 17.04
CA GLY A 332 13.38 31.58 15.90
C GLY A 332 12.64 32.89 16.12
N LEU A 333 11.41 32.82 16.64
CA LEU A 333 10.58 33.99 16.94
C LEU A 333 11.23 34.86 18.02
N ALA A 334 11.72 34.23 19.10
CA ALA A 334 12.42 34.92 20.17
C ALA A 334 13.67 35.66 19.66
N ASN A 335 14.46 35.02 18.79
CA ASN A 335 15.63 35.62 18.18
C ASN A 335 15.27 36.75 17.20
N GLN A 336 14.23 36.55 16.38
CA GLN A 336 13.79 37.53 15.38
C GLN A 336 13.22 38.81 16.01
N HIS A 337 12.72 38.77 17.25
CA HIS A 337 12.27 39.97 17.96
C HIS A 337 13.41 40.98 18.19
N GLY A 338 14.67 40.52 18.20
CA GLY A 338 15.84 41.36 18.41
C GLY A 338 16.25 42.24 17.22
N TYR A 339 15.74 41.97 16.01
CA TYR A 339 16.17 42.70 14.79
C TYR A 339 15.13 42.67 13.66
N SER A 340 15.18 43.65 12.76
CA SER A 340 14.30 43.72 11.58
C SER A 340 15.05 44.31 10.38
N LEU A 341 14.44 44.33 9.19
CA LEU A 341 15.07 44.95 8.01
C LEU A 341 15.33 46.45 8.20
N ASP A 342 14.50 47.14 8.99
CA ASP A 342 14.64 48.56 9.30
C ASP A 342 15.54 48.81 10.53
N LYS A 343 15.86 47.75 11.29
CA LYS A 343 16.70 47.77 12.48
C LYS A 343 17.66 46.58 12.47
N LEU A 344 18.68 46.68 11.62
CA LEU A 344 19.73 45.68 11.50
C LEU A 344 20.67 45.71 12.72
N PRO A 345 21.31 44.59 13.08
CA PRO A 345 22.32 44.56 14.14
C PRO A 345 23.48 45.51 13.80
N GLU A 346 23.86 46.40 14.73
CA GLU A 346 24.95 47.37 14.52
C GLU A 346 26.31 46.69 14.29
N LYS A 347 26.53 45.51 14.86
CA LYS A 347 27.72 44.69 14.67
C LYS A 347 27.33 43.25 14.33
N LYS A 348 27.89 42.72 13.24
CA LYS A 348 27.73 41.31 12.89
C LYS A 348 28.48 40.43 13.90
N LEU A 349 27.84 39.36 14.31
CA LEU A 349 28.38 38.37 15.24
C LEU A 349 29.55 37.61 14.61
N ASP A 350 30.53 37.38 15.46
CA ASP A 350 31.78 36.71 15.17
C ASP A 350 32.06 35.59 16.17
N PHE A 351 32.43 34.40 15.68
CA PHE A 351 32.66 33.22 16.54
C PHE A 351 33.81 33.40 17.56
N LYS A 352 34.76 34.31 17.30
CA LYS A 352 35.92 34.59 18.16
C LYS A 352 35.71 35.84 19.01
N ASP A 353 35.17 36.89 18.40
CA ASP A 353 35.18 38.24 18.98
C ASP A 353 33.86 38.61 19.70
N SER A 354 32.79 37.83 19.54
CA SER A 354 31.44 38.15 20.09
C SER A 354 31.07 37.37 21.36
N GLY A 355 31.96 36.54 21.90
CA GLY A 355 31.76 35.87 23.19
C GLY A 355 30.43 35.11 23.30
N ILE A 356 29.66 35.36 24.36
CA ILE A 356 28.40 34.64 24.64
C ILE A 356 27.25 35.04 23.71
N GLU A 357 27.28 36.22 23.09
CA GLU A 357 26.23 36.72 22.19
C GLU A 357 26.13 35.88 20.90
N PHE A 358 27.22 35.21 20.52
CA PHE A 358 27.24 34.26 19.40
C PHE A 358 26.45 32.97 19.69
N ALA A 359 26.46 32.49 20.94
CA ALA A 359 26.04 31.13 21.29
C ALA A 359 24.56 30.85 20.98
N GLY A 360 23.65 31.78 21.31
CA GLY A 360 22.21 31.62 21.09
C GLY A 360 21.85 31.49 19.61
N PRO A 361 22.15 32.50 18.77
CA PRO A 361 21.92 32.45 17.33
C PRO A 361 22.62 31.27 16.63
N PHE A 362 23.81 30.88 17.09
CA PHE A 362 24.54 29.73 16.56
C PHE A 362 23.81 28.41 16.81
N VAL A 363 23.39 28.15 18.06
CA VAL A 363 22.64 26.94 18.43
C VAL A 363 21.31 26.87 17.69
N LEU A 364 20.64 28.01 17.53
CA LEU A 364 19.41 28.10 16.73
C LEU A 364 19.66 27.73 15.27
N TYR A 365 20.72 28.27 14.65
CA TYR A 365 21.07 27.93 13.27
C TYR A 365 21.42 26.45 13.09
N MET A 366 22.21 25.89 14.01
CA MET A 366 22.50 24.45 14.03
C MET A 366 21.22 23.60 14.17
N SER A 367 20.28 24.06 14.99
CA SER A 367 18.99 23.40 15.23
C SER A 367 18.09 23.42 13.98
N TYR A 368 18.13 24.49 13.18
CA TYR A 368 17.45 24.49 11.87
C TYR A 368 17.98 23.40 10.94
N GLY A 369 19.30 23.16 10.93
CA GLY A 369 19.89 22.05 10.19
C GLY A 369 19.38 20.70 10.68
N LEU A 370 19.36 20.48 11.99
CA LEU A 370 18.79 19.27 12.58
C LEU A 370 17.32 19.06 12.15
N LEU A 371 16.49 20.09 12.24
CA LEU A 371 15.08 20.04 11.85
C LEU A 371 14.88 19.73 10.36
N ASP A 372 15.67 20.35 9.49
CA ASP A 372 15.60 20.13 8.04
C ASP A 372 15.78 18.64 7.69
N ALA A 373 16.85 18.02 8.18
CA ALA A 373 17.09 16.61 7.93
C ALA A 373 16.04 15.71 8.57
N MET A 374 15.58 16.04 9.79
CA MET A 374 14.50 15.28 10.43
C MET A 374 13.22 15.31 9.60
N TYR A 375 12.86 16.49 9.09
CA TYR A 375 11.68 16.72 8.29
C TYR A 375 11.76 16.00 6.93
N GLN A 376 12.84 16.18 6.18
CA GLN A 376 13.00 15.53 4.87
C GLN A 376 13.07 14.01 4.99
N SER A 377 13.83 13.49 5.95
CA SER A 377 13.92 12.04 6.16
C SER A 377 12.59 11.43 6.59
N MET A 378 11.78 12.16 7.37
CA MET A 378 10.41 11.75 7.68
C MET A 378 9.54 11.67 6.41
N VAL A 379 9.56 12.68 5.55
CA VAL A 379 8.76 12.69 4.31
C VAL A 379 9.19 11.57 3.36
N TYR A 380 10.49 11.33 3.19
CA TYR A 380 10.99 10.20 2.40
C TYR A 380 10.59 8.85 2.98
N TRP A 381 10.58 8.71 4.31
CA TRP A 381 10.09 7.50 4.95
C TRP A 381 8.59 7.30 4.68
N LEU A 382 7.78 8.37 4.74
CA LEU A 382 6.36 8.32 4.40
C LEU A 382 6.13 7.92 2.94
N ILE A 383 6.85 8.54 1.98
CA ILE A 383 6.80 8.16 0.56
C ILE A 383 7.17 6.69 0.39
N GLY A 384 8.25 6.25 1.05
CA GLY A 384 8.66 4.85 1.10
C GLY A 384 7.61 3.94 1.74
N ALA A 385 6.73 4.43 2.61
CA ALA A 385 5.66 3.63 3.18
C ALA A 385 4.44 3.49 2.25
N LEU A 386 4.28 4.37 1.24
CA LEU A 386 3.12 4.38 0.33
C LEU A 386 3.19 3.32 -0.78
N ALA A 387 4.39 2.87 -1.15
CA ALA A 387 4.62 1.87 -2.18
C ALA A 387 5.88 1.05 -1.90
N ASP A 388 5.97 -0.15 -2.48
CA ASP A 388 7.12 -1.04 -2.35
C ASP A 388 7.82 -1.34 -3.70
N ASP A 389 7.27 -0.83 -4.80
CA ASP A 389 7.87 -0.97 -6.13
C ASP A 389 8.65 0.30 -6.55
N SER A 390 9.78 0.08 -7.22
CA SER A 390 10.69 1.17 -7.62
C SER A 390 10.06 2.15 -8.62
N GLN A 391 9.09 1.68 -9.43
CA GLN A 391 8.48 2.47 -10.49
C GLN A 391 7.49 3.52 -9.94
N THR A 392 6.68 3.14 -8.96
CA THR A 392 5.77 4.04 -8.26
C THR A 392 6.56 4.98 -7.35
N LEU A 393 7.57 4.46 -6.64
CA LEU A 393 8.41 5.26 -5.75
C LEU A 393 9.24 6.33 -6.49
N SER A 394 9.71 6.05 -7.71
CA SER A 394 10.39 7.06 -8.54
C SER A 394 9.46 8.21 -8.93
N ARG A 395 8.21 7.90 -9.27
CA ARG A 395 7.17 8.91 -9.56
C ARG A 395 6.82 9.74 -8.33
N TYR A 396 6.63 9.10 -7.18
CA TYR A 396 6.33 9.81 -5.93
C TYR A 396 7.48 10.70 -5.48
N SER A 397 8.72 10.21 -5.58
CA SER A 397 9.93 10.99 -5.27
C SER A 397 10.09 12.16 -6.21
N GLY A 398 9.87 11.95 -7.52
CA GLY A 398 9.87 13.01 -8.52
C GLY A 398 8.79 14.06 -8.25
N PHE A 399 7.57 13.63 -7.92
CA PHE A 399 6.49 14.54 -7.53
C PHE A 399 6.85 15.38 -6.31
N TYR A 400 7.33 14.74 -5.24
CA TYR A 400 7.81 15.41 -4.03
C TYR A 400 8.88 16.47 -4.35
N LYS A 401 9.89 16.11 -5.14
CA LYS A 401 10.99 17.02 -5.51
C LYS A 401 10.56 18.14 -6.45
N GLY A 402 9.61 17.89 -7.33
CA GLY A 402 9.00 18.92 -8.19
C GLY A 402 8.26 19.97 -7.36
N VAL A 403 7.39 19.54 -6.43
CA VAL A 403 6.65 20.44 -5.54
C VAL A 403 7.57 21.18 -4.56
N GLN A 404 8.57 20.49 -4.00
CA GLN A 404 9.63 21.07 -3.18
C GLN A 404 10.36 22.22 -3.91
N SER A 405 10.70 22.00 -5.18
CA SER A 405 11.40 22.99 -5.99
C SER A 405 10.53 24.20 -6.32
N ALA A 406 9.22 23.99 -6.51
CA ALA A 406 8.27 25.08 -6.71
C ALA A 406 8.18 25.99 -5.47
N GLY A 407 8.08 25.38 -4.29
CA GLY A 407 8.11 26.09 -3.01
C GLY A 407 9.41 26.87 -2.83
N ALA A 408 10.56 26.24 -3.09
CA ALA A 408 11.87 26.91 -3.02
C ALA A 408 11.95 28.13 -3.96
N ALA A 409 11.51 28.00 -5.21
CA ALA A 409 11.53 29.10 -6.18
C ALA A 409 10.72 30.32 -5.69
N VAL A 410 9.57 30.08 -5.05
CA VAL A 410 8.74 31.13 -4.45
C VAL A 410 9.45 31.76 -3.24
N ALA A 411 10.01 30.95 -2.35
CA ALA A 411 10.71 31.42 -1.15
C ALA A 411 11.87 32.38 -1.48
N TRP A 412 12.70 32.06 -2.48
CA TRP A 412 13.79 32.95 -2.90
C TRP A 412 13.30 34.29 -3.47
N GLN A 413 12.15 34.30 -4.16
CA GLN A 413 11.54 35.53 -4.67
C GLN A 413 10.92 36.38 -3.57
N VAL A 414 10.32 35.75 -2.55
CA VAL A 414 9.82 36.44 -1.34
C VAL A 414 10.97 37.18 -0.63
N ASP A 415 12.11 36.52 -0.46
CA ASP A 415 13.32 37.13 0.12
C ASP A 415 13.86 38.27 -0.75
N THR A 416 13.94 38.08 -2.07
CA THR A 416 14.41 39.11 -3.03
C THR A 416 13.57 40.38 -2.98
N ARG A 417 12.26 40.26 -2.77
CA ARG A 417 11.33 41.39 -2.62
C ARG A 417 11.37 42.05 -1.24
N LYS A 418 12.28 41.61 -0.35
CA LYS A 418 12.48 42.14 1.01
C LYS A 418 11.20 42.15 1.84
N VAL A 419 10.38 41.10 1.72
CA VAL A 419 9.20 40.91 2.58
C VAL A 419 9.64 40.88 4.05
N PRO A 420 8.88 41.50 4.98
CA PRO A 420 9.26 41.56 6.40
C PRO A 420 9.64 40.19 6.98
N LEU A 421 10.77 40.15 7.70
CA LEU A 421 11.34 38.91 8.26
C LEU A 421 10.37 38.15 9.16
N MET A 422 9.56 38.88 9.93
CA MET A 422 8.53 38.30 10.78
C MET A 422 7.46 37.56 9.97
N SER A 423 7.03 38.13 8.84
CA SER A 423 6.08 37.47 7.93
C SER A 423 6.68 36.20 7.33
N GLN A 424 7.96 36.24 6.94
CA GLN A 424 8.66 35.06 6.44
C GLN A 424 8.76 33.95 7.51
N LEU A 425 9.05 34.30 8.76
CA LEU A 425 9.08 33.35 9.87
C LEU A 425 7.70 32.73 10.11
N ILE A 426 6.65 33.54 10.18
CA ILE A 426 5.28 33.07 10.42
C ILE A 426 4.83 32.11 9.31
N VAL A 427 5.13 32.42 8.05
CA VAL A 427 4.81 31.54 6.91
C VAL A 427 5.57 30.22 7.01
N ASN A 428 6.87 30.26 7.30
CA ASN A 428 7.69 29.04 7.47
C ASN A 428 7.18 28.16 8.61
N TRP A 429 6.89 28.76 9.76
CA TRP A 429 6.35 28.05 10.90
C TRP A 429 4.98 27.46 10.56
N SER A 430 4.08 28.26 10.00
CA SER A 430 2.73 27.79 9.62
C SER A 430 2.79 26.62 8.64
N LEU A 431 3.58 26.72 7.56
CA LEU A 431 3.71 25.67 6.55
C LEU A 431 4.29 24.37 7.14
N THR A 432 5.30 24.47 8.01
CA THR A 432 5.89 23.29 8.65
C THR A 432 4.94 22.64 9.65
N THR A 433 4.06 23.41 10.32
CA THR A 433 3.05 22.89 11.25
C THR A 433 1.81 22.32 10.55
N THR A 434 1.26 22.97 9.52
CA THR A 434 0.09 22.48 8.77
C THR A 434 0.39 21.19 8.02
N ALA A 435 1.62 21.03 7.54
CA ALA A 435 2.09 19.80 6.93
C ALA A 435 2.02 18.57 7.87
N HIS A 436 1.95 18.77 9.19
CA HIS A 436 1.86 17.68 10.16
C HIS A 436 0.42 17.25 10.45
N THR A 437 -0.56 18.17 10.37
CA THR A 437 -1.96 17.93 10.75
C THR A 437 -2.75 17.17 9.68
N ASP A 438 -2.52 17.45 8.38
CA ASP A 438 -3.18 16.75 7.27
C ASP A 438 -2.85 15.24 7.20
N SER A 439 -1.69 14.84 7.74
CA SER A 439 -1.27 13.44 7.81
C SER A 439 -1.96 12.64 8.92
N MET A 440 -2.61 13.32 9.87
CA MET A 440 -3.23 12.68 11.04
C MET A 440 -4.69 12.26 10.78
N GLU A 441 -5.36 12.89 9.81
CA GLU A 441 -6.77 12.64 9.47
C GLU A 441 -6.96 11.83 8.18
N THR A 442 -6.56 10.55 8.17
CA THR A 442 -7.31 9.56 7.38
C THR A 442 -7.25 8.18 8.03
N LYS A 443 -8.36 7.75 8.64
CA LYS A 443 -8.68 6.32 8.74
C LYS A 443 -8.94 5.84 7.30
N GLN A 444 -7.89 5.44 6.58
CA GLN A 444 -8.05 4.93 5.22
C GLN A 444 -8.71 3.54 5.30
N SER A 445 -10.02 3.49 5.04
CA SER A 445 -10.78 2.26 4.90
C SER A 445 -10.26 1.48 3.70
N ILE A 446 -9.89 0.22 3.88
CA ILE A 446 -9.54 -0.68 2.75
C ILE A 446 -10.77 -0.90 1.85
N PRO A 447 -10.59 -1.24 0.55
CA PRO A 447 -11.71 -1.47 -0.37
C PRO A 447 -12.78 -2.43 0.18
N LEU A 448 -12.37 -3.51 0.85
CA LEU A 448 -13.29 -4.48 1.46
C LEU A 448 -14.19 -3.89 2.57
N LEU A 449 -13.82 -2.77 3.16
CA LEU A 449 -14.58 -2.11 4.24
C LEU A 449 -15.35 -0.87 3.76
N MET A 450 -15.32 -0.59 2.47
CA MET A 450 -16.17 0.46 1.91
C MET A 450 -17.63 0.00 1.88
N PRO A 451 -18.59 0.87 2.20
CA PRO A 451 -20.00 0.53 2.08
C PRO A 451 -20.39 0.25 0.63
N TYR A 452 -21.46 -0.51 0.45
CA TYR A 452 -21.98 -0.88 -0.87
C TYR A 452 -23.50 -1.01 -0.86
N LYS A 453 -24.17 -0.49 -1.89
CA LYS A 453 -25.62 -0.61 -2.05
C LYS A 453 -25.95 -1.81 -2.93
N MET A 454 -26.49 -2.86 -2.33
CA MET A 454 -26.90 -4.08 -3.00
C MET A 454 -28.44 -4.10 -3.12
N GLY A 455 -28.97 -3.68 -4.27
CA GLY A 455 -30.41 -3.53 -4.46
C GLY A 455 -31.02 -2.59 -3.40
N PRO A 456 -31.99 -3.05 -2.59
CA PRO A 456 -32.57 -2.25 -1.49
C PRO A 456 -31.70 -2.22 -0.22
N PHE A 457 -30.64 -3.04 -0.13
CA PHE A 457 -29.84 -3.21 1.08
C PHE A 457 -28.60 -2.31 1.09
N ASN A 458 -28.36 -1.62 2.20
CA ASN A 458 -27.15 -0.83 2.41
C ASN A 458 -26.16 -1.62 3.25
N LEU A 459 -25.11 -2.14 2.61
CA LEU A 459 -24.05 -2.88 3.28
C LEU A 459 -23.00 -1.90 3.82
N SER A 460 -22.51 -2.15 5.04
CA SER A 460 -21.45 -1.36 5.66
C SER A 460 -20.06 -1.73 5.15
N HIS A 461 -19.92 -2.95 4.63
CA HIS A 461 -18.67 -3.49 4.08
C HIS A 461 -18.95 -4.55 3.00
N ARG A 462 -17.90 -4.99 2.32
CA ARG A 462 -17.93 -5.93 1.18
C ARG A 462 -17.49 -7.35 1.52
N VAL A 463 -17.19 -7.62 2.78
CA VAL A 463 -16.89 -8.96 3.32
C VAL A 463 -18.21 -9.70 3.57
N VAL A 464 -18.43 -10.82 2.90
CA VAL A 464 -19.67 -11.63 2.99
C VAL A 464 -19.36 -12.99 3.64
N LEU A 465 -20.22 -13.47 4.53
CA LEU A 465 -20.16 -14.87 4.99
C LEU A 465 -20.70 -15.77 3.89
N ALA A 466 -19.84 -16.63 3.34
CA ALA A 466 -20.24 -17.60 2.32
C ALA A 466 -21.18 -18.68 2.92
N PRO A 467 -22.03 -19.32 2.09
CA PRO A 467 -22.85 -20.45 2.51
C PRO A 467 -21.97 -21.66 2.84
N LEU A 468 -22.12 -22.20 4.05
CA LEU A 468 -21.23 -23.23 4.60
C LEU A 468 -22.04 -24.30 5.34
N THR A 469 -22.33 -25.44 4.70
CA THR A 469 -22.96 -26.61 5.37
C THR A 469 -22.15 -27.07 6.58
N ARG A 470 -22.78 -27.19 7.75
CA ARG A 470 -22.11 -27.59 8.99
C ARG A 470 -22.62 -28.89 9.61
N SER A 471 -23.67 -29.50 9.07
CA SER A 471 -24.22 -30.80 9.50
C SER A 471 -24.52 -30.86 11.01
N ARG A 472 -25.14 -29.80 11.55
CA ARG A 472 -25.48 -29.64 12.97
C ARG A 472 -26.96 -29.33 13.21
N SER A 473 -27.80 -29.61 12.21
CA SER A 473 -29.25 -29.43 12.28
C SER A 473 -29.94 -30.78 12.44
N TYR A 474 -29.94 -31.31 13.66
CA TYR A 474 -30.44 -32.66 13.96
C TYR A 474 -31.89 -32.83 13.50
N GLY A 475 -32.17 -33.92 12.78
CA GLY A 475 -33.50 -34.15 12.21
C GLY A 475 -33.92 -33.09 11.18
N ASN A 476 -32.95 -32.42 10.55
CA ASN A 476 -33.14 -31.32 9.62
C ASN A 476 -33.80 -30.06 10.23
N ILE A 477 -33.80 -29.95 11.56
CA ILE A 477 -34.30 -28.78 12.28
C ILE A 477 -33.09 -27.93 12.72
N PRO A 478 -33.05 -26.63 12.40
CA PRO A 478 -32.04 -25.71 12.91
C PRO A 478 -31.97 -25.73 14.44
N GLN A 479 -30.76 -25.70 14.98
CA GLN A 479 -30.52 -25.90 16.41
C GLN A 479 -30.14 -24.57 17.11
N PRO A 480 -30.33 -24.46 18.44
CA PRO A 480 -30.00 -23.23 19.19
C PRO A 480 -28.54 -22.77 19.07
N ASN A 481 -27.59 -23.69 18.89
CA ASN A 481 -26.18 -23.34 18.64
C ASN A 481 -25.97 -22.58 17.33
N ALA A 482 -26.82 -22.77 16.32
CA ALA A 482 -26.77 -22.01 15.07
C ALA A 482 -27.06 -20.52 15.32
N LYS A 483 -27.94 -20.20 16.27
CA LYS A 483 -28.17 -18.81 16.73
C LYS A 483 -26.86 -18.18 17.16
N LEU A 484 -26.10 -18.83 18.04
CA LEU A 484 -24.80 -18.33 18.49
C LEU A 484 -23.79 -18.24 17.33
N TYR A 485 -23.73 -19.26 16.47
CA TYR A 485 -22.81 -19.31 15.33
C TYR A 485 -22.98 -18.13 14.36
N TYR A 486 -24.21 -17.83 13.94
CA TYR A 486 -24.47 -16.70 13.04
C TYR A 486 -24.33 -15.36 13.78
N THR A 487 -24.78 -15.27 15.04
CA THR A 487 -24.65 -14.06 15.87
C THR A 487 -23.17 -13.68 16.08
N GLN A 488 -22.29 -14.64 16.28
CA GLN A 488 -20.84 -14.41 16.41
C GLN A 488 -20.24 -13.76 15.16
N ARG A 489 -20.79 -14.08 13.98
CA ARG A 489 -20.31 -13.65 12.67
C ARG A 489 -21.01 -12.42 12.11
N THR A 490 -21.98 -11.90 12.87
CA THR A 490 -22.78 -10.76 12.45
C THR A 490 -22.14 -9.45 12.84
N THR A 491 -22.02 -8.57 11.85
CA THR A 491 -21.63 -7.17 11.97
C THR A 491 -22.76 -6.27 11.46
N PRO A 492 -22.94 -5.05 11.99
CA PRO A 492 -23.94 -4.12 11.48
C PRO A 492 -23.74 -3.85 9.99
N GLY A 493 -24.77 -4.04 9.16
CA GLY A 493 -24.73 -3.90 7.71
C GLY A 493 -23.89 -4.97 6.98
N GLY A 494 -23.53 -6.06 7.64
CA GLY A 494 -22.84 -7.20 7.01
C GLY A 494 -23.83 -8.17 6.36
N LEU A 495 -23.50 -8.69 5.17
CA LEU A 495 -24.28 -9.74 4.51
C LEU A 495 -23.81 -11.13 4.94
N LEU A 496 -24.75 -11.95 5.38
CA LEU A 496 -24.58 -13.35 5.71
C LEU A 496 -25.43 -14.20 4.76
N ILE A 497 -24.87 -15.32 4.29
CA ILE A 497 -25.60 -16.33 3.55
C ILE A 497 -25.61 -17.60 4.41
N SER A 498 -26.79 -18.15 4.67
CA SER A 498 -26.95 -19.33 5.51
C SER A 498 -26.24 -20.54 4.89
N GLU A 499 -26.05 -21.57 5.70
CA GLU A 499 -25.80 -22.90 5.18
C GLU A 499 -26.94 -23.38 4.26
N SER A 500 -26.63 -24.31 3.37
CA SER A 500 -27.58 -24.90 2.43
C SER A 500 -28.82 -25.43 3.16
N CYS A 501 -29.99 -24.92 2.81
CA CYS A 501 -31.28 -25.29 3.38
C CYS A 501 -32.06 -26.14 2.38
N VAL A 502 -32.39 -27.36 2.79
CA VAL A 502 -33.09 -28.37 1.98
C VAL A 502 -34.53 -27.92 1.69
N VAL A 503 -34.95 -27.98 0.43
CA VAL A 503 -36.26 -27.42 -0.01
C VAL A 503 -37.45 -28.39 0.16
N SER A 504 -37.17 -29.68 0.26
CA SER A 504 -38.17 -30.74 0.46
C SER A 504 -37.52 -32.01 1.01
N GLU A 505 -38.31 -32.88 1.62
CA GLU A 505 -37.81 -34.15 2.21
C GLU A 505 -37.04 -35.01 1.18
N THR A 506 -37.51 -35.04 -0.07
CA THR A 506 -36.93 -35.80 -1.18
C THR A 506 -35.68 -35.16 -1.79
N SER A 507 -35.28 -33.99 -1.30
CA SER A 507 -34.12 -33.22 -1.78
C SER A 507 -32.86 -33.36 -0.93
N LEU A 508 -32.92 -34.14 0.15
CA LEU A 508 -31.89 -34.30 1.18
C LEU A 508 -30.62 -35.06 0.71
N GLY A 509 -29.51 -34.37 0.42
CA GLY A 509 -28.27 -35.07 0.03
C GLY A 509 -27.48 -35.72 1.18
N TYR A 510 -27.50 -35.12 2.37
CA TYR A 510 -26.69 -35.49 3.53
C TYR A 510 -27.48 -35.33 4.84
N PRO A 511 -27.16 -36.08 5.90
CA PRO A 511 -27.83 -35.93 7.18
C PRO A 511 -27.49 -34.60 7.87
N ASP A 512 -28.36 -34.22 8.80
CA ASP A 512 -28.21 -33.07 9.71
C ASP A 512 -28.00 -31.70 9.03
N ILE A 513 -28.45 -31.56 7.79
CA ILE A 513 -28.56 -30.29 7.06
C ILE A 513 -29.93 -29.67 7.36
N PRO A 514 -30.05 -28.36 7.64
CA PRO A 514 -31.34 -27.76 7.94
C PRO A 514 -32.29 -27.81 6.74
N GLY A 515 -33.59 -27.92 7.03
CA GLY A 515 -34.67 -27.85 6.06
C GLY A 515 -35.47 -26.55 6.14
N LEU A 516 -36.37 -26.38 5.17
CA LEU A 516 -37.31 -25.26 5.14
C LEU A 516 -38.63 -25.59 4.42
N TRP A 517 -39.10 -26.84 4.53
CA TRP A 517 -40.32 -27.30 3.85
C TRP A 517 -41.54 -27.42 4.77
N ASN A 518 -41.32 -27.48 6.09
CA ASN A 518 -42.39 -27.62 7.08
C ASN A 518 -42.36 -26.48 8.13
N ARG A 519 -43.42 -26.43 8.96
CA ARG A 519 -43.60 -25.36 9.94
C ARG A 519 -42.59 -25.41 11.08
N ASP A 520 -42.23 -26.58 11.58
CA ASP A 520 -41.30 -26.73 12.70
C ASP A 520 -39.92 -26.17 12.34
N GLN A 521 -39.48 -26.37 11.10
CA GLN A 521 -38.25 -25.79 10.57
C GLN A 521 -38.33 -24.27 10.45
N VAL A 522 -39.46 -23.73 9.99
CA VAL A 522 -39.68 -22.27 9.91
C VAL A 522 -39.61 -21.64 11.30
N GLU A 523 -40.32 -22.20 12.27
CA GLU A 523 -40.30 -21.70 13.66
C GLU A 523 -38.90 -21.81 14.30
N ALA A 524 -38.12 -22.84 13.96
CA ALA A 524 -36.75 -22.99 14.43
C ALA A 524 -35.76 -21.98 13.80
N TRP A 525 -36.02 -21.51 12.57
CA TRP A 525 -35.19 -20.48 11.93
C TRP A 525 -35.42 -19.08 12.49
N LYS A 526 -36.66 -18.73 12.87
CA LYS A 526 -37.01 -17.39 13.40
C LYS A 526 -36.04 -16.86 14.48
N PRO A 527 -35.78 -17.59 15.59
CA PRO A 527 -34.88 -17.08 16.64
C PRO A 527 -33.42 -16.93 16.19
N ILE A 528 -33.00 -17.60 15.12
CA ILE A 528 -31.66 -17.46 14.53
C ILE A 528 -31.60 -16.19 13.68
N VAL A 529 -32.61 -15.96 12.84
CA VAL A 529 -32.75 -14.76 12.02
C VAL A 529 -32.85 -13.52 12.91
N ASP A 530 -33.71 -13.54 13.92
CA ASP A 530 -33.88 -12.46 14.90
C ASP A 530 -32.54 -12.08 15.56
N ALA A 531 -31.68 -13.07 15.83
CA ALA A 531 -30.39 -12.83 16.46
C ALA A 531 -29.40 -12.12 15.51
N VAL A 532 -29.42 -12.45 14.22
CA VAL A 532 -28.64 -11.74 13.20
C VAL A 532 -29.15 -10.31 13.04
N HIS A 533 -30.47 -10.13 12.95
CA HIS A 533 -31.09 -8.80 12.86
C HIS A 533 -30.85 -7.94 14.10
N SER A 534 -30.82 -8.53 15.30
CA SER A 534 -30.50 -7.81 16.55
C SER A 534 -29.10 -7.19 16.56
N LYS A 535 -28.18 -7.71 15.74
CA LYS A 535 -26.84 -7.14 15.51
C LYS A 535 -26.74 -6.30 14.24
N GLY A 536 -27.86 -6.06 13.56
CA GLY A 536 -27.95 -5.27 12.33
C GLY A 536 -27.40 -5.98 11.09
N GLY A 537 -27.28 -7.31 11.09
CA GLY A 537 -26.88 -8.08 9.91
C GLY A 537 -28.01 -8.21 8.89
N ILE A 538 -27.65 -8.48 7.64
CA ILE A 538 -28.57 -8.86 6.55
C ILE A 538 -28.34 -10.33 6.27
N PHE A 539 -29.41 -11.12 6.22
CA PHE A 539 -29.33 -12.57 6.20
C PHE A 539 -30.15 -13.19 5.08
N PHE A 540 -29.46 -13.92 4.19
CA PHE A 540 -30.07 -14.62 3.07
C PHE A 540 -30.05 -16.13 3.31
N CYS A 541 -31.18 -16.80 3.04
CA CYS A 541 -31.27 -18.26 3.12
C CYS A 541 -30.85 -18.90 1.80
N GLN A 542 -29.84 -19.76 1.81
CA GLN A 542 -29.48 -20.53 0.61
C GLN A 542 -30.38 -21.76 0.46
N ILE A 543 -31.28 -21.77 -0.52
CA ILE A 543 -32.18 -22.90 -0.78
C ILE A 543 -31.57 -23.91 -1.76
N TRP A 544 -31.63 -25.19 -1.40
CA TRP A 544 -30.81 -26.25 -1.98
C TRP A 544 -31.56 -27.56 -2.22
N HIS A 545 -31.17 -28.27 -3.29
CA HIS A 545 -31.65 -29.61 -3.63
C HIS A 545 -30.48 -30.49 -4.10
N GLY A 546 -30.22 -31.61 -3.42
CA GLY A 546 -29.05 -32.47 -3.67
C GLY A 546 -29.03 -33.16 -5.05
N GLY A 547 -30.21 -33.48 -5.58
CA GLY A 547 -30.33 -34.15 -6.88
C GLY A 547 -29.72 -35.55 -6.82
N ARG A 548 -28.85 -35.91 -7.77
CA ARG A 548 -28.13 -37.21 -7.70
C ARG A 548 -27.03 -37.30 -6.63
N VAL A 549 -26.73 -36.23 -5.89
CA VAL A 549 -25.75 -36.25 -4.79
C VAL A 549 -26.46 -36.73 -3.52
N PHE A 550 -26.81 -38.01 -3.49
CA PHE A 550 -27.68 -38.60 -2.46
C PHE A 550 -27.15 -39.98 -2.07
N HIS A 551 -27.02 -40.21 -0.76
CA HIS A 551 -26.36 -41.41 -0.23
C HIS A 551 -27.31 -42.55 0.16
N GLN A 552 -28.60 -42.25 0.30
CA GLN A 552 -29.69 -43.20 0.58
C GLN A 552 -30.78 -43.12 -0.49
N ASP A 553 -31.80 -43.97 -0.39
CA ASP A 553 -33.02 -43.76 -1.17
C ASP A 553 -33.77 -42.55 -0.57
N GLN A 554 -34.66 -41.93 -1.34
CA GLN A 554 -35.51 -40.86 -0.84
C GLN A 554 -36.40 -41.37 0.31
N PRO A 555 -36.95 -40.49 1.17
CA PRO A 555 -37.78 -40.89 2.32
C PRO A 555 -38.99 -41.77 1.95
N ASN A 556 -39.51 -41.61 0.73
CA ASN A 556 -40.58 -42.42 0.14
C ASN A 556 -40.11 -43.78 -0.44
N GLY A 557 -38.83 -44.12 -0.33
CA GLY A 557 -38.21 -45.32 -0.90
C GLY A 557 -37.85 -45.22 -2.39
N GLU A 558 -38.06 -44.06 -3.03
CA GLU A 558 -37.69 -43.86 -4.44
C GLU A 558 -36.20 -43.57 -4.62
N ALA A 559 -35.70 -43.82 -5.84
CA ALA A 559 -34.35 -43.43 -6.21
C ALA A 559 -34.19 -41.89 -6.23
N PRO A 560 -33.01 -41.35 -5.89
CA PRO A 560 -32.72 -39.91 -5.99
C PRO A 560 -32.99 -39.35 -7.38
N VAL A 561 -33.38 -38.09 -7.50
CA VAL A 561 -33.78 -37.51 -8.79
C VAL A 561 -32.69 -36.65 -9.44
N SER A 562 -32.64 -36.62 -10.77
CA SER A 562 -31.67 -35.82 -11.52
C SER A 562 -32.14 -35.50 -12.95
N SER A 563 -31.35 -34.69 -13.68
CA SER A 563 -31.48 -34.50 -15.12
C SER A 563 -31.16 -35.78 -15.91
N THR A 564 -30.41 -36.70 -15.31
CA THR A 564 -29.89 -37.95 -15.88
C THR A 564 -30.13 -39.15 -14.97
N ASP A 565 -30.00 -40.35 -15.51
CA ASP A 565 -29.93 -41.64 -14.81
C ASP A 565 -28.49 -42.12 -14.52
N LYS A 566 -27.49 -41.35 -14.97
CA LYS A 566 -26.07 -41.69 -14.76
C LYS A 566 -25.67 -41.56 -13.27
N PRO A 567 -25.15 -42.63 -12.63
CA PRO A 567 -24.70 -42.58 -11.24
C PRO A 567 -23.42 -41.74 -11.08
N LEU A 568 -23.16 -41.32 -9.84
CA LEU A 568 -21.87 -40.76 -9.46
C LEU A 568 -20.88 -41.90 -9.20
N MET A 569 -19.75 -41.87 -9.89
CA MET A 569 -18.73 -42.93 -9.79
C MET A 569 -17.77 -42.75 -8.60
N CYS A 570 -17.78 -41.57 -7.97
CA CYS A 570 -16.95 -41.29 -6.79
C CYS A 570 -17.60 -41.81 -5.51
N LYS A 571 -16.77 -41.99 -4.46
CA LYS A 571 -17.27 -42.28 -3.12
C LYS A 571 -17.91 -41.03 -2.49
N ASN A 572 -18.92 -41.25 -1.67
CA ASN A 572 -19.53 -40.22 -0.85
C ASN A 572 -18.61 -39.86 0.34
N MET A 573 -18.98 -38.84 1.11
CA MET A 573 -18.16 -38.34 2.23
C MET A 573 -18.02 -39.34 3.39
N TYR A 574 -18.82 -40.40 3.41
CA TYR A 574 -18.77 -41.50 4.39
C TYR A 574 -18.05 -42.74 3.84
N GLY A 575 -17.43 -42.65 2.66
CA GLY A 575 -16.72 -43.76 2.02
C GLY A 575 -17.60 -44.77 1.28
N GLY A 576 -18.93 -44.58 1.29
CA GLY A 576 -19.90 -45.40 0.55
C GLY A 576 -20.10 -44.95 -0.90
N GLN A 577 -20.92 -45.68 -1.66
CA GLN A 577 -21.34 -45.27 -3.01
C GLN A 577 -22.58 -44.38 -2.95
N PHE A 578 -22.76 -43.52 -3.96
CA PHE A 578 -24.03 -42.81 -4.16
C PHE A 578 -25.07 -43.74 -4.78
N LYS A 579 -26.34 -43.52 -4.45
CA LYS A 579 -27.43 -44.27 -5.09
C LYS A 579 -27.60 -43.83 -6.54
N PRO A 580 -27.83 -44.77 -7.49
CA PRO A 580 -28.13 -44.41 -8.88
C PRO A 580 -29.38 -43.54 -8.96
N PRO A 581 -29.34 -42.39 -9.65
CA PRO A 581 -30.49 -41.52 -9.73
C PRO A 581 -31.50 -42.00 -10.77
N ARG A 582 -32.76 -41.61 -10.60
CA ARG A 582 -33.80 -41.63 -11.62
C ARG A 582 -33.82 -40.30 -12.36
N ARG A 583 -33.92 -40.37 -13.68
CA ARG A 583 -34.18 -39.20 -14.53
C ARG A 583 -35.57 -38.65 -14.24
N LEU A 584 -35.67 -37.36 -13.92
CA LEU A 584 -36.96 -36.67 -13.77
C LEU A 584 -37.74 -36.71 -15.09
N ARG A 585 -39.04 -36.98 -15.04
CA ARG A 585 -39.90 -36.79 -16.20
C ARG A 585 -40.24 -35.31 -16.37
N SER A 586 -40.59 -34.92 -17.60
CA SER A 586 -40.91 -33.52 -17.93
C SER A 586 -42.09 -32.96 -17.12
N ASP A 587 -43.04 -33.82 -16.75
CA ASP A 587 -44.23 -33.54 -15.92
C ASP A 587 -43.93 -33.41 -14.41
N GLU A 588 -42.79 -33.92 -13.93
CA GLU A 588 -42.39 -33.82 -12.51
C GLU A 588 -41.68 -32.50 -12.20
N LEU A 589 -41.06 -31.86 -13.19
CA LEU A 589 -40.29 -30.63 -13.01
C LEU A 589 -41.06 -29.45 -12.41
N PRO A 590 -42.34 -29.20 -12.77
CA PRO A 590 -43.15 -28.19 -12.09
C PRO A 590 -43.26 -28.41 -10.57
N ALA A 591 -43.29 -29.65 -10.09
CA ALA A 591 -43.33 -29.94 -8.66
C ALA A 591 -42.01 -29.56 -7.98
N ILE A 592 -40.86 -29.88 -8.59
CA ILE A 592 -39.54 -29.45 -8.09
C ILE A 592 -39.45 -27.93 -8.00
N VAL A 593 -39.89 -27.21 -9.04
CA VAL A 593 -39.92 -25.73 -9.02
C VAL A 593 -40.82 -25.21 -7.90
N ASN A 594 -41.94 -25.91 -7.64
CA ASN A 594 -42.84 -25.56 -6.56
C ASN A 594 -42.22 -25.79 -5.17
N ASP A 595 -41.36 -26.80 -4.98
CA ASP A 595 -40.62 -27.00 -3.73
C ASP A 595 -39.69 -25.82 -3.43
N PHE A 596 -38.92 -25.36 -4.43
CA PHE A 596 -38.10 -24.14 -4.30
C PHE A 596 -38.95 -22.91 -3.97
N ARG A 597 -40.13 -22.76 -4.59
CA ARG A 597 -41.07 -21.67 -4.29
C ARG A 597 -41.55 -21.72 -2.83
N ILE A 598 -41.96 -22.90 -2.36
CA ILE A 598 -42.46 -23.08 -0.99
C ILE A 598 -41.35 -22.77 0.00
N ALA A 599 -40.15 -23.31 -0.19
CA ALA A 599 -39.00 -23.02 0.64
C ALA A 599 -38.66 -21.52 0.65
N ALA A 600 -38.68 -20.84 -0.51
CA ALA A 600 -38.45 -19.41 -0.58
C ALA A 600 -39.49 -18.60 0.22
N ARG A 601 -40.77 -18.94 0.09
CA ARG A 601 -41.84 -18.31 0.90
C ARG A 601 -41.62 -18.56 2.39
N ASN A 602 -41.29 -19.78 2.76
CA ASN A 602 -41.04 -20.18 4.14
C ASN A 602 -39.80 -19.46 4.72
N ALA A 603 -38.78 -19.15 3.90
CA ALA A 603 -37.65 -18.33 4.32
C ALA A 603 -38.07 -16.91 4.68
N ILE A 604 -38.91 -16.29 3.86
CA ILE A 604 -39.45 -14.95 4.14
C ILE A 604 -40.34 -14.99 5.39
N GLU A 605 -41.14 -16.05 5.59
CA GLU A 605 -41.93 -16.26 6.81
C GLU A 605 -41.07 -16.45 8.07
N ALA A 606 -39.91 -17.09 7.93
CA ALA A 606 -38.91 -17.19 8.99
C ALA A 606 -38.16 -15.88 9.26
N GLY A 607 -38.36 -14.85 8.43
CA GLY A 607 -37.81 -13.50 8.60
C GLY A 607 -36.56 -13.21 7.78
N PHE A 608 -36.07 -14.12 6.92
CA PHE A 608 -34.88 -13.84 6.11
C PHE A 608 -35.09 -12.64 5.18
N ASP A 609 -34.03 -11.86 4.95
CA ASP A 609 -34.05 -10.68 4.07
C ASP A 609 -34.16 -11.06 2.59
N GLY A 610 -33.77 -12.28 2.24
CA GLY A 610 -33.82 -12.82 0.89
C GLY A 610 -33.40 -14.27 0.81
N VAL A 611 -33.35 -14.79 -0.42
CA VAL A 611 -32.96 -16.18 -0.70
C VAL A 611 -31.85 -16.23 -1.75
N GLU A 612 -30.92 -17.16 -1.57
CA GLU A 612 -29.94 -17.54 -2.59
C GLU A 612 -30.33 -18.90 -3.19
N VAL A 613 -30.57 -18.95 -4.50
CA VAL A 613 -30.86 -20.21 -5.19
C VAL A 613 -29.54 -20.95 -5.44
N HIS A 614 -29.38 -22.15 -4.87
CA HIS A 614 -28.14 -22.90 -5.04
C HIS A 614 -28.05 -23.56 -6.44
N GLY A 615 -27.49 -22.83 -7.40
CA GLY A 615 -27.26 -23.26 -8.79
C GLY A 615 -25.85 -23.77 -9.12
N ALA A 616 -25.11 -24.32 -8.15
CA ALA A 616 -23.69 -24.60 -8.27
C ALA A 616 -23.30 -25.96 -7.68
N HIS A 617 -21.99 -26.26 -7.67
CA HIS A 617 -21.37 -27.41 -6.99
C HIS A 617 -21.89 -28.80 -7.40
N GLY A 618 -22.48 -28.94 -8.59
CA GLY A 618 -22.96 -30.23 -9.09
C GLY A 618 -24.24 -30.72 -8.43
N TYR A 619 -25.00 -29.86 -7.75
CA TYR A 619 -26.34 -30.18 -7.22
C TYR A 619 -27.43 -30.04 -8.28
N LEU A 620 -28.71 -30.26 -7.93
CA LEU A 620 -29.77 -30.50 -8.91
C LEU A 620 -29.80 -29.46 -10.04
N ILE A 621 -29.81 -28.16 -9.72
CA ILE A 621 -29.86 -27.11 -10.75
C ILE A 621 -28.61 -27.19 -11.64
N ASP A 622 -27.40 -27.27 -11.06
CA ASP A 622 -26.15 -27.39 -11.83
C ASP A 622 -26.10 -28.69 -12.68
N GLN A 623 -26.74 -29.78 -12.21
CA GLN A 623 -26.89 -31.02 -12.99
C GLN A 623 -27.73 -30.83 -14.25
N PHE A 624 -28.65 -29.86 -14.27
CA PHE A 624 -29.37 -29.45 -15.48
C PHE A 624 -28.57 -28.46 -16.34
N LEU A 625 -27.70 -27.63 -15.75
CA LEU A 625 -26.89 -26.65 -16.49
C LEU A 625 -25.71 -27.28 -17.24
N LYS A 626 -25.11 -28.34 -16.69
CA LYS A 626 -23.86 -28.93 -17.21
C LYS A 626 -24.13 -30.00 -18.26
N ASP A 627 -23.60 -29.80 -19.47
CA ASP A 627 -23.72 -30.70 -20.63
C ASP A 627 -23.16 -32.12 -20.40
N LYS A 628 -22.13 -32.26 -19.56
CA LYS A 628 -21.57 -33.58 -19.16
C LYS A 628 -22.48 -34.36 -18.23
N VAL A 629 -23.55 -33.76 -17.73
CA VAL A 629 -24.54 -34.39 -16.84
C VAL A 629 -25.90 -34.46 -17.52
N ASN A 630 -26.41 -33.33 -17.99
CA ASN A 630 -27.72 -33.24 -18.63
C ASN A 630 -27.69 -33.81 -20.06
N ASP A 631 -28.15 -35.04 -20.19
CA ASP A 631 -28.29 -35.78 -21.45
C ASP A 631 -29.77 -35.95 -21.86
N ARG A 632 -30.63 -35.00 -21.46
CA ARG A 632 -32.04 -35.00 -21.85
C ARG A 632 -32.21 -34.60 -23.31
N SER A 633 -33.23 -35.16 -23.95
CA SER A 633 -33.66 -34.81 -25.31
C SER A 633 -34.94 -33.96 -25.34
N ASP A 634 -35.55 -33.69 -24.19
CA ASP A 634 -36.75 -32.87 -24.08
C ASP A 634 -36.41 -31.36 -23.99
N GLN A 635 -37.43 -30.53 -23.79
CA GLN A 635 -37.32 -29.07 -23.65
C GLN A 635 -36.46 -28.58 -22.47
N TYR A 636 -35.94 -29.51 -21.65
CA TYR A 636 -35.05 -29.24 -20.52
C TYR A 636 -33.62 -29.76 -20.77
N GLY A 637 -33.34 -30.28 -21.97
CA GLY A 637 -32.00 -30.61 -22.47
C GLY A 637 -31.43 -29.56 -23.43
N GLY A 638 -30.12 -29.61 -23.65
CA GLY A 638 -29.38 -28.67 -24.52
C GLY A 638 -29.42 -27.20 -24.05
N LEU A 639 -28.84 -26.29 -24.84
CA LEU A 639 -28.74 -24.84 -24.52
C LEU A 639 -30.11 -24.16 -24.26
N HIS A 640 -31.18 -24.65 -24.90
CA HIS A 640 -32.54 -24.15 -24.69
C HIS A 640 -33.14 -24.57 -23.34
N GLY A 641 -32.85 -25.80 -22.88
CA GLY A 641 -33.29 -26.30 -21.57
C GLY A 641 -32.63 -25.60 -20.39
N VAL A 642 -31.33 -25.28 -20.52
CA VAL A 642 -30.54 -24.51 -19.54
C VAL A 642 -31.22 -23.16 -19.23
N ARG A 643 -31.54 -22.37 -20.26
CA ARG A 643 -32.21 -21.06 -20.10
C ARG A 643 -33.61 -21.18 -19.47
N ARG A 644 -34.31 -22.29 -19.72
CA ARG A 644 -35.70 -22.48 -19.27
C ARG A 644 -35.80 -22.91 -17.81
N LEU A 645 -34.85 -23.71 -17.32
CA LEU A 645 -34.75 -24.07 -15.90
C LEU A 645 -34.25 -22.89 -15.06
N GLU A 646 -33.22 -22.16 -15.51
CA GLU A 646 -32.75 -20.94 -14.83
C GLU A 646 -33.89 -19.93 -14.66
N SER A 647 -34.61 -19.62 -15.75
CA SER A 647 -35.74 -18.68 -15.70
C SER A 647 -36.89 -19.18 -14.83
N ARG A 648 -37.22 -20.48 -14.82
CA ARG A 648 -38.32 -21.01 -13.99
C ARG A 648 -37.98 -21.13 -12.51
N SER A 649 -36.76 -21.50 -12.15
CA SER A 649 -36.30 -21.51 -10.75
C SER A 649 -36.28 -20.11 -10.16
N ILE A 650 -35.93 -19.09 -10.96
CA ILE A 650 -36.00 -17.68 -10.55
C ILE A 650 -37.46 -17.18 -10.52
N ARG A 651 -38.31 -17.61 -11.46
CA ARG A 651 -39.75 -17.27 -11.56
C ARG A 651 -40.63 -17.91 -10.47
N ALA A 652 -40.10 -18.86 -9.70
CA ALA A 652 -40.80 -19.41 -8.54
C ALA A 652 -41.09 -18.35 -7.47
N LEU A 653 -40.45 -17.18 -7.50
CA LEU A 653 -40.78 -16.01 -6.68
C LEU A 653 -42.12 -15.37 -7.15
N PRO A 654 -43.04 -15.02 -6.24
CA PRO A 654 -44.39 -14.57 -6.63
C PRO A 654 -44.37 -13.29 -7.48
N GLY A 655 -44.97 -13.34 -8.69
CA GLY A 655 -45.38 -12.16 -9.46
C GLY A 655 -44.69 -11.85 -10.80
N ALA A 656 -43.74 -12.65 -11.30
CA ALA A 656 -42.93 -12.26 -12.48
C ALA A 656 -43.36 -12.87 -13.84
N SER A 657 -43.48 -12.02 -14.88
CA SER A 657 -43.49 -12.42 -16.31
C SER A 657 -42.08 -12.78 -16.81
N TYR A 658 -41.95 -13.34 -18.04
CA TYR A 658 -40.65 -13.83 -18.58
C TYR A 658 -39.57 -12.75 -18.66
N GLU A 659 -39.94 -11.50 -18.96
CA GLU A 659 -39.02 -10.36 -18.96
C GLU A 659 -38.71 -9.86 -17.55
N GLN A 660 -39.66 -9.97 -16.60
CA GLN A 660 -39.52 -9.49 -15.22
C GLN A 660 -38.68 -10.42 -14.31
N ALA A 661 -38.47 -11.69 -14.68
CA ALA A 661 -37.77 -12.66 -13.82
C ALA A 661 -36.33 -12.22 -13.48
N TRP A 662 -35.65 -11.51 -14.38
CA TRP A 662 -34.31 -10.99 -14.14
C TRP A 662 -34.29 -9.68 -13.34
N HIS A 663 -35.42 -8.97 -13.24
CA HIS A 663 -35.52 -7.71 -12.47
C HIS A 663 -35.55 -7.93 -10.95
N GLY A 664 -35.81 -9.16 -10.48
CA GLY A 664 -35.81 -9.52 -9.06
C GLY A 664 -34.48 -10.08 -8.54
N VAL A 665 -33.48 -10.30 -9.41
CA VAL A 665 -32.18 -10.85 -9.01
C VAL A 665 -31.30 -9.73 -8.44
N VAL A 666 -31.06 -9.79 -7.13
CA VAL A 666 -30.30 -8.76 -6.42
C VAL A 666 -28.79 -8.87 -6.65
N TYR A 667 -28.27 -10.10 -6.80
CA TYR A 667 -26.86 -10.35 -7.08
C TYR A 667 -26.62 -11.65 -7.85
N GLY A 668 -25.44 -11.77 -8.47
CA GLY A 668 -24.90 -13.03 -9.01
C GLY A 668 -23.68 -13.46 -8.19
N HIS A 669 -23.74 -14.65 -7.57
CA HIS A 669 -22.67 -15.19 -6.74
C HIS A 669 -21.92 -16.30 -7.48
N MET A 670 -20.67 -16.03 -7.82
CA MET A 670 -19.84 -16.88 -8.66
C MET A 670 -18.64 -17.43 -7.87
N VAL A 671 -18.40 -18.73 -8.01
CA VAL A 671 -17.26 -19.40 -7.39
C VAL A 671 -16.11 -19.46 -8.39
N GLU A 672 -14.93 -18.99 -7.98
CA GLU A 672 -13.72 -19.05 -8.78
C GLU A 672 -13.37 -20.51 -9.12
N PRO A 673 -12.81 -20.76 -10.32
CA PRO A 673 -12.14 -22.02 -10.60
C PRO A 673 -11.13 -22.33 -9.50
N ARG A 674 -10.99 -23.61 -9.13
CA ARG A 674 -10.18 -24.00 -7.97
C ARG A 674 -8.68 -23.81 -8.25
N MET A 675 -8.17 -22.60 -7.94
CA MET A 675 -6.75 -22.24 -8.15
C MET A 675 -5.81 -22.69 -7.02
N LYS A 676 -6.34 -22.99 -5.81
CA LYS A 676 -5.55 -23.40 -4.63
C LYS A 676 -6.02 -24.78 -4.13
N THR A 677 -5.18 -25.82 -4.28
CA THR A 677 -5.39 -27.15 -3.67
C THR A 677 -4.48 -27.33 -2.45
N LEU A 678 -4.49 -28.51 -1.82
CA LEU A 678 -3.53 -28.84 -0.74
C LEU A 678 -2.10 -29.03 -1.29
N GLU A 679 -1.95 -29.29 -2.59
CA GLU A 679 -0.70 -29.66 -3.25
C GLU A 679 -0.02 -28.46 -3.94
N GLY A 680 -0.67 -27.29 -3.98
CA GLY A 680 -0.08 -26.08 -4.54
C GLY A 680 -1.09 -25.10 -5.16
N ILE A 681 -0.55 -24.05 -5.76
CA ILE A 681 -1.26 -23.12 -6.64
C ILE A 681 -1.11 -23.66 -8.06
N PHE A 682 -2.22 -23.88 -8.76
CA PHE A 682 -2.21 -24.28 -10.17
C PHE A 682 -2.65 -23.11 -11.05
N GLU A 683 -1.99 -22.94 -12.18
CA GLU A 683 -2.34 -21.92 -13.16
C GLU A 683 -3.62 -22.37 -13.89
N CYS A 684 -4.72 -21.65 -13.66
CA CYS A 684 -5.99 -21.87 -14.35
C CYS A 684 -6.19 -20.75 -15.39
N THR A 685 -6.46 -21.14 -16.63
CA THR A 685 -6.72 -20.20 -17.73
C THR A 685 -8.15 -19.64 -17.71
N GLU A 686 -9.04 -20.21 -16.90
CA GLU A 686 -10.43 -19.79 -16.77
C GLU A 686 -10.56 -18.58 -15.82
N SER A 687 -11.42 -17.63 -16.17
CA SER A 687 -11.62 -16.39 -15.39
C SER A 687 -13.09 -16.02 -15.32
N LEU A 688 -13.52 -15.46 -14.18
CA LEU A 688 -14.86 -14.89 -14.00
C LEU A 688 -15.04 -13.52 -14.69
N THR A 689 -13.97 -12.91 -15.21
CA THR A 689 -14.01 -11.57 -15.82
C THR A 689 -15.06 -11.42 -16.94
N PRO A 690 -15.21 -12.38 -17.88
CA PRO A 690 -16.26 -12.31 -18.89
C PRO A 690 -17.66 -12.32 -18.29
N MET A 691 -17.90 -13.12 -17.24
CA MET A 691 -19.19 -13.17 -16.54
C MET A 691 -19.47 -11.85 -15.83
N ARG A 692 -18.47 -11.26 -15.16
CA ARG A 692 -18.62 -9.93 -14.55
C ARG A 692 -18.98 -8.86 -15.58
N LYS A 693 -18.37 -8.89 -16.77
CA LYS A 693 -18.67 -7.93 -17.85
C LYS A 693 -20.09 -8.09 -18.39
N ALA A 694 -20.58 -9.33 -18.47
CA ALA A 694 -21.92 -9.65 -18.95
C ALA A 694 -23.01 -9.32 -17.91
N PHE A 695 -22.79 -9.62 -16.64
CA PHE A 695 -23.75 -9.39 -15.56
C PHE A 695 -23.65 -7.98 -14.98
N LYS A 696 -24.73 -7.19 -15.11
CA LYS A 696 -24.74 -5.76 -14.69
C LYS A 696 -25.18 -5.53 -13.24
N GLY A 697 -25.74 -6.53 -12.57
CA GLY A 697 -26.11 -6.44 -11.16
C GLY A 697 -24.90 -6.55 -10.22
N THR A 698 -25.17 -6.63 -8.91
CA THR A 698 -24.15 -6.88 -7.89
C THR A 698 -23.49 -8.23 -8.11
N PHE A 699 -22.17 -8.26 -8.21
CA PHE A 699 -21.40 -9.48 -8.44
C PHE A 699 -20.63 -9.86 -7.18
N ILE A 700 -20.86 -11.08 -6.69
CA ILE A 700 -20.16 -11.65 -5.53
C ILE A 700 -19.21 -12.73 -6.03
N VAL A 701 -17.95 -12.67 -5.61
CA VAL A 701 -16.96 -13.73 -5.89
C VAL A 701 -16.60 -14.49 -4.62
N ALA A 702 -16.36 -15.79 -4.76
CA ALA A 702 -15.89 -16.65 -3.68
C ALA A 702 -14.79 -17.59 -4.20
N GLY A 703 -13.91 -18.05 -3.30
CA GLY A 703 -12.94 -19.11 -3.62
C GLY A 703 -11.48 -18.70 -3.42
N GLY A 704 -10.92 -19.00 -2.24
CA GLY A 704 -9.47 -18.89 -2.00
C GLY A 704 -8.92 -17.47 -1.83
N TYR A 705 -9.80 -16.47 -1.71
CA TYR A 705 -9.47 -15.08 -1.46
C TYR A 705 -8.82 -14.87 -0.08
N SER A 706 -7.71 -14.13 -0.06
CA SER A 706 -7.18 -13.47 1.14
C SER A 706 -7.77 -12.06 1.29
N ARG A 707 -7.32 -11.32 2.32
CA ARG A 707 -7.60 -9.90 2.48
C ARG A 707 -7.07 -9.09 1.29
N GLU A 708 -5.83 -9.36 0.89
CA GLU A 708 -5.14 -8.67 -0.21
C GLU A 708 -5.80 -8.99 -1.55
N ASP A 709 -6.08 -10.27 -1.82
CA ASP A 709 -6.75 -10.71 -3.06
C ASP A 709 -8.14 -10.07 -3.18
N GLY A 710 -8.88 -9.98 -2.05
CA GLY A 710 -10.22 -9.39 -2.00
C GLY A 710 -10.21 -7.88 -2.23
N ASN A 711 -9.29 -7.15 -1.56
CA ASN A 711 -9.11 -5.72 -1.78
C ASN A 711 -8.79 -5.43 -3.25
N LYS A 712 -7.87 -6.20 -3.83
CA LYS A 712 -7.47 -6.06 -5.23
C LYS A 712 -8.64 -6.36 -6.19
N ALA A 713 -9.45 -7.37 -5.92
CA ALA A 713 -10.60 -7.69 -6.78
C ALA A 713 -11.68 -6.61 -6.79
N VAL A 714 -11.93 -5.97 -5.63
CA VAL A 714 -12.85 -4.84 -5.54
C VAL A 714 -12.26 -3.60 -6.24
N GLU A 715 -10.99 -3.29 -6.00
CA GLU A 715 -10.30 -2.13 -6.58
C GLU A 715 -10.20 -2.19 -8.10
N GLU A 716 -9.95 -3.38 -8.65
CA GLU A 716 -9.89 -3.63 -10.10
C GLU A 716 -11.28 -3.73 -10.76
N GLY A 717 -12.37 -3.60 -10.00
CA GLY A 717 -13.74 -3.73 -10.51
C GLY A 717 -14.10 -5.14 -10.98
N ARG A 718 -13.34 -6.16 -10.57
CA ARG A 718 -13.63 -7.58 -10.88
C ARG A 718 -14.84 -8.11 -10.13
N THR A 719 -15.15 -7.52 -8.99
CA THR A 719 -16.29 -7.90 -8.13
C THR A 719 -16.80 -6.71 -7.33
N ASP A 720 -18.05 -6.78 -6.88
CA ASP A 720 -18.62 -5.80 -5.96
C ASP A 720 -18.46 -6.22 -4.51
N LEU A 721 -18.62 -7.53 -4.23
CA LEU A 721 -18.53 -8.15 -2.90
C LEU A 721 -17.65 -9.41 -2.95
N VAL A 722 -17.08 -9.80 -1.80
CA VAL A 722 -16.24 -11.00 -1.68
C VAL A 722 -16.74 -11.88 -0.55
N ALA A 723 -17.10 -13.12 -0.88
CA ALA A 723 -17.57 -14.11 0.08
C ALA A 723 -16.43 -15.01 0.59
N TYR A 724 -16.35 -15.12 1.92
CA TYR A 724 -15.32 -15.88 2.62
C TYR A 724 -15.93 -17.09 3.31
N GLY A 725 -15.38 -18.28 2.99
CA GLY A 725 -15.78 -19.55 3.59
C GLY A 725 -14.90 -19.92 4.79
N ARG A 726 -13.90 -20.77 4.54
CA ARG A 726 -12.95 -21.29 5.55
C ARG A 726 -12.38 -20.23 6.51
N PRO A 727 -11.97 -19.03 6.08
CA PRO A 727 -11.50 -18.00 7.01
C PRO A 727 -12.58 -17.59 8.02
N PHE A 728 -13.84 -17.46 7.60
CA PHE A 728 -14.96 -17.06 8.45
C PHE A 728 -15.42 -18.19 9.40
N LEU A 729 -15.15 -19.46 9.05
CA LEU A 729 -15.37 -20.57 9.99
C LEU A 729 -14.55 -20.39 11.27
N ALA A 730 -13.27 -20.06 11.12
CA ALA A 730 -12.35 -19.96 12.25
C ALA A 730 -12.26 -18.55 12.88
N ASN A 731 -12.79 -17.54 12.21
CA ASN A 731 -12.66 -16.14 12.63
C ASN A 731 -14.05 -15.52 12.66
N PRO A 732 -14.75 -15.54 13.80
CA PRO A 732 -16.08 -14.94 13.91
C PRO A 732 -16.06 -13.43 13.64
N ASP A 733 -14.94 -12.79 13.91
CA ASP A 733 -14.65 -11.37 13.73
C ASP A 733 -13.76 -11.08 12.51
N LEU A 734 -13.87 -11.90 11.45
CA LEU A 734 -13.02 -11.79 10.24
C LEU A 734 -12.95 -10.35 9.69
N THR A 735 -14.09 -9.66 9.63
CA THR A 735 -14.15 -8.26 9.17
C THR A 735 -13.26 -7.34 10.01
N ARG A 736 -13.28 -7.49 11.33
CA ARG A 736 -12.45 -6.70 12.25
C ARG A 736 -10.97 -7.04 12.10
N ARG A 737 -10.64 -8.32 11.93
CA ARG A 737 -9.26 -8.75 11.64
C ARG A 737 -8.75 -8.18 10.32
N PHE A 738 -9.60 -8.10 9.29
CA PHE A 738 -9.24 -7.45 8.02
C PHE A 738 -9.07 -5.93 8.16
N GLU A 739 -9.89 -5.27 8.98
CA GLU A 739 -9.75 -3.85 9.30
C GLU A 739 -8.40 -3.56 9.95
N LEU A 740 -8.04 -4.33 10.97
CA LEU A 740 -6.82 -4.14 11.75
C LEU A 740 -5.59 -4.78 11.10
N ASN A 741 -5.79 -5.60 10.06
CA ASN A 741 -4.76 -6.45 9.46
C ASN A 741 -4.09 -7.40 10.47
N GLU A 742 -4.90 -8.01 11.32
CA GLU A 742 -4.47 -8.92 12.38
C GLU A 742 -4.40 -10.39 11.88
N PRO A 743 -3.58 -11.24 12.51
CA PRO A 743 -3.51 -12.65 12.17
C PRO A 743 -4.87 -13.36 12.27
N LEU A 744 -5.12 -14.26 11.32
CA LEU A 744 -6.32 -15.10 11.33
C LEU A 744 -6.06 -16.37 12.14
N ASN A 745 -7.05 -16.77 12.92
CA ASN A 745 -7.13 -18.10 13.50
C ASN A 745 -7.05 -19.16 12.38
N ARG A 746 -6.32 -20.24 12.64
CA ARG A 746 -6.28 -21.38 11.73
C ARG A 746 -7.57 -22.18 11.86
N TYR A 747 -8.18 -22.52 10.74
CA TYR A 747 -9.31 -23.43 10.71
C TYR A 747 -8.85 -24.88 10.89
N ASP A 748 -9.63 -25.66 11.61
CA ASP A 748 -9.51 -27.11 11.67
C ASP A 748 -10.55 -27.75 10.74
N ARG A 749 -10.07 -28.49 9.73
CA ARG A 749 -10.95 -29.14 8.76
C ARG A 749 -11.64 -30.38 9.33
N SER A 750 -11.06 -31.01 10.35
CA SER A 750 -11.61 -32.25 10.93
C SER A 750 -12.97 -32.01 11.60
N THR A 751 -13.26 -30.78 12.00
CA THR A 751 -14.47 -30.36 12.71
C THR A 751 -15.51 -29.67 11.81
N PHE A 752 -15.27 -29.58 10.49
CA PHE A 752 -16.19 -28.87 9.59
C PHE A 752 -17.59 -29.50 9.58
N TYR A 753 -17.66 -30.83 9.53
CA TYR A 753 -18.91 -31.60 9.39
C TYR A 753 -19.14 -32.57 10.57
N THR A 754 -18.53 -32.30 11.72
CA THR A 754 -18.85 -33.04 12.96
C THR A 754 -20.20 -32.60 13.51
N SER A 755 -20.84 -33.48 14.29
CA SER A 755 -22.14 -33.24 14.91
C SER A 755 -22.05 -32.51 16.26
N ASP A 756 -20.85 -32.27 16.80
CA ASP A 756 -20.68 -31.60 18.09
C ASP A 756 -21.21 -30.15 18.02
N PRO A 757 -22.04 -29.72 18.99
CA PRO A 757 -22.70 -28.42 18.92
C PRO A 757 -21.77 -27.22 19.13
N VAL A 758 -20.54 -27.42 19.62
CA VAL A 758 -19.61 -26.35 20.03
C VAL A 758 -18.26 -26.47 19.31
N VAL A 759 -17.65 -27.65 19.33
CA VAL A 759 -16.26 -27.88 18.90
C VAL A 759 -16.09 -27.63 17.40
N GLY A 760 -15.17 -26.72 17.08
CA GLY A 760 -14.94 -26.22 15.72
C GLY A 760 -16.13 -25.49 15.11
N TYR A 761 -17.07 -25.00 15.93
CA TYR A 761 -18.30 -24.33 15.51
C TYR A 761 -18.40 -22.93 16.11
N THR A 762 -18.53 -22.85 17.43
CA THR A 762 -18.70 -21.60 18.20
C THR A 762 -17.56 -21.31 19.18
N ASP A 763 -16.57 -22.19 19.26
CA ASP A 763 -15.41 -22.14 20.15
C ASP A 763 -14.19 -21.40 19.58
N TYR A 764 -14.26 -20.94 18.33
CA TYR A 764 -13.21 -20.12 17.74
C TYR A 764 -13.14 -18.74 18.40
N PRO A 765 -11.95 -18.30 18.87
CA PRO A 765 -11.82 -17.07 19.67
C PRO A 765 -11.95 -15.80 18.82
N PHE A 766 -12.53 -14.76 19.43
CA PHE A 766 -12.45 -13.38 18.93
C PHE A 766 -11.05 -12.81 19.17
N LEU A 767 -10.73 -11.69 18.52
CA LEU A 767 -9.53 -10.90 18.81
C LEU A 767 -9.62 -10.33 20.23
N GLU A 768 -8.57 -10.49 21.03
CA GLU A 768 -8.51 -9.93 22.39
C GLU A 768 -8.61 -8.40 22.32
N THR A 769 -9.65 -7.84 22.94
CA THR A 769 -9.77 -6.40 23.14
C THR A 769 -8.83 -5.99 24.27
N THR A 770 -7.75 -5.29 23.94
CA THR A 770 -6.98 -4.54 24.94
C THR A 770 -7.82 -3.32 25.31
N ASP A 771 -8.75 -3.52 26.26
CA ASP A 771 -9.44 -2.40 26.92
C ASP A 771 -8.40 -1.61 27.71
N THR A 772 -7.83 -0.59 27.07
CA THR A 772 -7.02 0.44 27.72
C THR A 772 -7.97 1.47 28.35
N THR A 773 -8.78 1.00 29.29
CA THR A 773 -9.58 1.84 30.20
C THR A 773 -9.88 1.04 31.46
N THR A 774 -8.85 0.76 32.26
CA THR A 774 -8.92 0.63 33.73
C THR A 774 -7.51 0.40 34.30
N ALA A 775 -6.86 1.50 34.72
CA ALA A 775 -6.06 1.64 35.94
C ALA A 775 -5.58 3.09 36.03
#